data_AF-A0ABD0KD30-F1
#
_entry.id   AF-A0ABD0KD30-F1
#
_cell.length_a   1.000
_cell.length_b   1.000
_cell.length_c   1.000
_cell.angle_alpha   90.00
_cell.angle_beta   90.00
_cell.angle_gamma   90.00
#
_symmetry.space_group_name_H-M   'P 1'
#
loop_
_entity.id
_entity.type
_entity.pdbx_description
1 polymer ?
#
loop_
_entity_poly.entity_id
_entity_poly.type
_entity_poly.pdbx_seq_one_letter_code
_entity_poly.pdbx_strand_id
1 'polypeptide(L)'
;VVELFICKRPERFTDVQPYKYRSQTSAPSTLGVSADPRNNLKMAAVFVVALLSVVCVHQMAAVFVVALLSVVCVHQMAAVFVVALLNVVCVPQMAAMFVVALLSVVCVHQMAAVFVVALLSVVCVHQMAAVFVVALLSVVCVHQMTAVFVVALLSVVCVHQMTAVFVVALLNVMTAVFVVALLSVVCVHQMTAVFVVALLSVVCVHQMAAVFVVALLSVVCVHQMAAVFVVALLSVVCVHQMAAVFVVALLSVVCVHQMAAVFVVALLNVVCVRQMAAVFVVALLNVVCVHQMATVFVVALLSVVCVRQMAAVFVVALLSVVCVHQMAAVFVVALLSVVCVHQMAAVFVVALLNVVCVRQMAAVFVVALLNVVCVHQMAAVFVVALLNVVCVRQMAAVFVVALLNVVCVHQMAAVFVVALLIVAVSGRNLELDGQWETFKTTYGKLYSLGEDVQRRAVWENNLQYIQMHNIAADRGEHTFWLGENEYADLTITEFKLMMNGYLGNETRPAKNLHVPTILAPPDSVDWRTKGYVTPVKNQGHCGSCWSFSATGSLEGQHFKKAGKLVSLSEQNLVDCSKKEGNMGCQGGLMDNAFRYIEQNNGIDTEESYPYTARNGLCKFKEADVGATDTGFKDIEKGEDALQAAVAEVGPIAVAMDAGHQSFQLYKRGVYEEPRCSSSKLDHGVLAVGYGTYEGKEYWLVKNSWGTVWGEQGYFMLARNKNNMCGIATQASYPLV
;
A
#
# COMPACT_ATOMS: atom_id res chain seq x y z
N VAL A 1 -39.29 -35.28 -57.20
CA VAL A 1 -40.34 -36.31 -57.27
C VAL A 1 -39.85 -37.56 -56.56
N VAL A 2 -40.36 -37.82 -55.36
CA VAL A 2 -40.55 -39.16 -54.78
C VAL A 2 -41.83 -39.03 -53.96
N GLU A 3 -42.88 -39.74 -54.34
CA GLU A 3 -44.14 -39.80 -53.58
C GLU A 3 -44.20 -41.12 -52.83
N LEU A 4 -44.74 -41.11 -51.60
CA LEU A 4 -45.45 -42.28 -51.05
C LEU A 4 -46.29 -41.92 -49.80
N PHE A 5 -47.58 -41.69 -50.07
CA PHE A 5 -48.77 -42.00 -49.25
C PHE A 5 -48.71 -41.89 -47.72
N ILE A 6 -49.33 -40.81 -47.23
CA ILE A 6 -50.50 -40.78 -46.32
C ILE A 6 -50.78 -42.06 -45.51
N CYS A 7 -50.90 -41.90 -44.18
CA CYS A 7 -51.79 -42.73 -43.37
C CYS A 7 -52.68 -41.84 -42.48
N LYS A 8 -54.01 -41.91 -42.66
CA LYS A 8 -55.00 -41.16 -41.85
C LYS A 8 -56.28 -42.00 -41.67
N ARG A 9 -56.52 -42.42 -40.42
CA ARG A 9 -57.79 -42.80 -39.72
C ARG A 9 -58.94 -43.41 -40.54
N PRO A 10 -59.57 -44.46 -39.99
CA PRO A 10 -60.86 -44.25 -39.28
C PRO A 10 -61.01 -45.08 -37.98
N GLU A 11 -61.99 -44.89 -37.08
CA GLU A 11 -62.83 -43.73 -36.69
C GLU A 11 -63.65 -44.05 -35.40
N ARG A 12 -64.01 -43.03 -34.60
CA ARG A 12 -65.19 -42.95 -33.69
C ARG A 12 -65.25 -44.00 -32.52
N PHE A 13 -66.18 -43.98 -31.55
CA PHE A 13 -67.45 -43.26 -31.34
C PHE A 13 -67.57 -42.55 -29.97
N THR A 14 -68.77 -42.02 -29.69
CA THR A 14 -69.17 -40.99 -28.72
C THR A 14 -69.49 -41.47 -27.30
N ASP A 15 -69.37 -40.52 -26.35
CA ASP A 15 -70.20 -40.30 -25.14
C ASP A 15 -70.22 -41.28 -23.93
N VAL A 16 -70.04 -40.65 -22.75
CA VAL A 16 -70.65 -40.93 -21.43
C VAL A 16 -70.27 -42.25 -20.69
N GLN A 17 -70.40 -42.21 -19.36
CA GLN A 17 -70.09 -43.28 -18.38
C GLN A 17 -71.34 -44.06 -17.93
N PRO A 18 -71.25 -45.16 -17.14
CA PRO A 18 -70.19 -46.19 -16.99
C PRO A 18 -70.76 -47.65 -17.02
N TYR A 19 -69.95 -48.71 -16.83
CA TYR A 19 -70.15 -49.81 -15.83
C TYR A 19 -69.05 -50.91 -15.90
N LYS A 20 -69.25 -52.07 -15.23
CA LYS A 20 -68.22 -53.04 -14.75
C LYS A 20 -67.86 -54.21 -15.70
N TYR A 21 -66.62 -54.70 -15.55
CA TYR A 21 -66.11 -56.11 -15.64
C TYR A 21 -67.01 -57.22 -16.26
N ARG A 22 -66.49 -57.96 -17.26
CA ARG A 22 -65.90 -59.33 -17.07
C ARG A 22 -65.18 -59.84 -18.34
N SER A 23 -64.58 -61.03 -18.27
CA SER A 23 -63.68 -61.66 -19.25
C SER A 23 -64.20 -63.00 -19.81
N GLN A 24 -63.89 -63.34 -21.07
CA GLN A 24 -63.73 -64.74 -21.56
C GLN A 24 -62.94 -64.81 -22.90
N THR A 25 -62.70 -66.00 -23.46
CA THR A 25 -61.48 -66.30 -24.25
C THR A 25 -61.65 -67.05 -25.60
N SER A 26 -60.57 -67.00 -26.41
CA SER A 26 -59.95 -68.06 -27.26
C SER A 26 -60.45 -68.47 -28.67
N ALA A 27 -59.57 -68.19 -29.67
CA ALA A 27 -59.04 -69.07 -30.76
C ALA A 27 -59.92 -69.51 -31.97
N PRO A 28 -59.34 -70.00 -33.11
CA PRO A 28 -57.96 -69.99 -33.67
C PRO A 28 -57.91 -69.14 -35.01
N SER A 29 -57.21 -69.34 -36.17
CA SER A 29 -56.10 -70.12 -36.82
C SER A 29 -55.68 -69.34 -38.13
N THR A 30 -54.78 -69.63 -39.11
CA THR A 30 -53.58 -70.50 -39.38
C THR A 30 -52.88 -70.07 -40.71
N LEU A 31 -51.54 -70.26 -40.85
CA LEU A 31 -50.70 -70.36 -42.09
C LEU A 31 -50.62 -69.17 -43.11
N GLY A 32 -49.47 -68.76 -43.71
CA GLY A 32 -48.04 -68.94 -43.35
C GLY A 32 -47.00 -69.01 -44.51
N VAL A 33 -46.14 -67.99 -44.75
CA VAL A 33 -44.91 -67.99 -45.62
C VAL A 33 -43.87 -66.93 -45.09
N SER A 34 -42.53 -67.08 -45.30
CA SER A 34 -41.47 -66.19 -44.71
C SER A 34 -40.12 -66.09 -45.46
N ALA A 35 -39.41 -64.93 -45.37
CA ALA A 35 -37.95 -64.67 -45.56
C ALA A 35 -37.60 -63.18 -45.24
N ASP A 36 -36.36 -62.65 -45.31
CA ASP A 36 -35.10 -62.93 -44.57
C ASP A 36 -34.65 -61.61 -43.88
N PRO A 37 -34.19 -61.61 -42.62
CA PRO A 37 -34.10 -60.38 -41.80
C PRO A 37 -32.71 -59.70 -41.78
N ARG A 38 -32.16 -59.27 -42.93
CA ARG A 38 -30.76 -58.77 -43.01
C ARG A 38 -30.53 -57.42 -43.71
N ASN A 39 -31.36 -56.40 -43.45
CA ASN A 39 -30.95 -55.01 -43.73
C ASN A 39 -31.69 -53.94 -42.89
N ASN A 40 -31.21 -53.69 -41.68
CA ASN A 40 -31.69 -52.59 -40.81
C ASN A 40 -30.59 -51.53 -40.64
N LEU A 41 -30.44 -50.63 -41.63
CA LEU A 41 -29.62 -49.43 -41.46
C LEU A 41 -30.29 -48.48 -40.46
N LYS A 42 -29.79 -48.44 -39.21
CA LYS A 42 -30.10 -47.34 -38.29
C LYS A 42 -29.33 -46.10 -38.74
N MET A 43 -30.03 -45.03 -39.12
CA MET A 43 -29.38 -43.74 -39.37
C MET A 43 -28.80 -43.21 -38.05
N ALA A 44 -27.49 -42.98 -38.03
CA ALA A 44 -26.80 -42.47 -36.84
C ALA A 44 -26.99 -40.95 -36.67
N ALA A 45 -26.95 -40.20 -37.77
CA ALA A 45 -27.09 -38.75 -37.76
C ALA A 45 -27.82 -38.24 -39.02
N VAL A 46 -28.45 -37.07 -38.90
CA VAL A 46 -29.08 -36.32 -40.01
C VAL A 46 -28.58 -34.88 -40.01
N PHE A 47 -28.35 -34.36 -41.21
CA PHE A 47 -27.85 -33.01 -41.49
C PHE A 47 -28.87 -32.30 -42.40
N VAL A 48 -29.40 -31.15 -41.96
CA VAL A 48 -30.46 -30.41 -42.65
C VAL A 48 -30.00 -28.98 -42.93
N VAL A 49 -30.13 -28.55 -44.20
CA VAL A 49 -29.93 -27.16 -44.62
C VAL A 49 -31.16 -26.73 -45.42
N ALA A 50 -31.92 -25.76 -44.92
CA ALA A 50 -33.15 -25.29 -45.56
C ALA A 50 -33.51 -23.86 -45.12
N LEU A 51 -34.25 -23.10 -45.93
CA LEU A 51 -34.74 -21.76 -45.52
C LEU A 51 -35.71 -21.86 -44.33
N LEU A 52 -36.62 -22.83 -44.38
CA LEU A 52 -37.55 -23.20 -43.31
C LEU A 52 -37.39 -24.70 -43.05
N SER A 53 -37.24 -25.11 -41.78
CA SER A 53 -37.11 -26.51 -41.40
C SER A 53 -38.00 -26.86 -40.20
N VAL A 54 -38.90 -27.82 -40.39
CA VAL A 54 -39.57 -28.53 -39.28
C VAL A 54 -38.96 -29.92 -39.22
N VAL A 55 -38.23 -30.23 -38.15
CA VAL A 55 -37.44 -31.47 -38.03
C VAL A 55 -37.97 -32.30 -36.87
N CYS A 56 -38.60 -33.43 -37.20
CA CYS A 56 -39.15 -34.38 -36.25
C CYS A 56 -38.39 -35.71 -36.32
N VAL A 57 -37.68 -36.09 -35.25
CA VAL A 57 -36.77 -37.26 -35.24
C VAL A 57 -36.91 -38.08 -33.96
N HIS A 58 -36.86 -39.40 -34.09
CA HIS A 58 -36.99 -40.37 -33.00
C HIS A 58 -35.85 -41.40 -33.05
N GLN A 59 -35.16 -41.66 -31.93
CA GLN A 59 -34.12 -42.70 -31.79
C GLN A 59 -32.94 -42.62 -32.80
N MET A 60 -32.27 -41.47 -32.86
CA MET A 60 -30.96 -41.32 -33.52
C MET A 60 -29.89 -40.80 -32.55
N ALA A 61 -28.60 -40.82 -32.94
CA ALA A 61 -27.54 -40.31 -32.08
C ALA A 61 -27.44 -38.77 -32.14
N ALA A 62 -27.46 -38.19 -33.35
CA ALA A 62 -27.28 -36.74 -33.55
C ALA A 62 -28.18 -36.14 -34.64
N VAL A 63 -28.54 -34.86 -34.49
CA VAL A 63 -29.15 -34.04 -35.56
C VAL A 63 -28.45 -32.69 -35.62
N PHE A 64 -28.15 -32.25 -36.85
CA PHE A 64 -27.53 -30.97 -37.17
C PHE A 64 -28.45 -30.18 -38.11
N VAL A 65 -28.85 -28.96 -37.74
CA VAL A 65 -29.77 -28.12 -38.54
C VAL A 65 -29.18 -26.73 -38.75
N VAL A 66 -29.19 -26.28 -40.00
CA VAL A 66 -28.90 -24.89 -40.41
C VAL A 66 -30.10 -24.33 -41.16
N ALA A 67 -30.76 -23.31 -40.61
CA ALA A 67 -31.94 -22.72 -41.24
C ALA A 67 -32.11 -21.22 -40.96
N LEU A 68 -32.98 -20.54 -41.70
CA LEU A 68 -33.42 -19.19 -41.33
C LEU A 68 -34.47 -19.26 -40.21
N LEU A 69 -35.39 -20.21 -40.32
CA LEU A 69 -36.44 -20.53 -39.33
C LEU A 69 -36.46 -22.03 -39.04
N SER A 70 -36.25 -22.43 -37.79
CA SER A 70 -36.30 -23.83 -37.37
C SER A 70 -37.26 -24.11 -36.21
N VAL A 71 -38.01 -25.20 -36.34
CA VAL A 71 -38.71 -25.86 -35.24
C VAL A 71 -38.20 -27.30 -35.15
N VAL A 72 -37.63 -27.68 -34.01
CA VAL A 72 -36.99 -28.98 -33.83
C VAL A 72 -37.66 -29.73 -32.68
N CYS A 73 -38.27 -30.86 -33.02
CA CYS A 73 -39.00 -31.75 -32.10
C CYS A 73 -38.33 -33.12 -32.11
N VAL A 74 -37.64 -33.48 -31.03
CA VAL A 74 -36.79 -34.67 -30.95
C VAL A 74 -37.25 -35.54 -29.79
N HIS A 75 -37.03 -36.86 -29.89
CA HIS A 75 -37.33 -37.81 -28.83
C HIS A 75 -36.28 -38.93 -28.76
N GLN A 76 -35.72 -39.16 -27.56
CA GLN A 76 -34.68 -40.16 -27.29
C GLN A 76 -33.45 -40.04 -28.21
N MET A 77 -32.61 -39.03 -27.99
CA MET A 77 -31.34 -38.85 -28.72
C MET A 77 -30.19 -38.41 -27.80
N ALA A 78 -28.95 -38.53 -28.26
CA ALA A 78 -27.78 -38.09 -27.49
C ALA A 78 -27.52 -36.58 -27.65
N ALA A 79 -27.48 -36.07 -28.88
CA ALA A 79 -27.09 -34.68 -29.16
C ALA A 79 -27.94 -33.97 -30.24
N VAL A 80 -28.12 -32.66 -30.11
CA VAL A 80 -28.72 -31.76 -31.12
C VAL A 80 -27.87 -30.50 -31.23
N PHE A 81 -27.60 -30.10 -32.48
CA PHE A 81 -26.89 -28.88 -32.83
C PHE A 81 -27.76 -28.06 -33.81
N VAL A 82 -28.10 -26.82 -33.47
CA VAL A 82 -28.92 -25.95 -34.33
C VAL A 82 -28.28 -24.58 -34.48
N VAL A 83 -28.15 -24.12 -35.73
CA VAL A 83 -27.79 -22.76 -36.10
C VAL A 83 -28.96 -22.17 -36.90
N ALA A 84 -29.72 -21.24 -36.31
CA ALA A 84 -30.82 -20.61 -37.02
C ALA A 84 -31.13 -19.18 -36.55
N LEU A 85 -31.62 -18.32 -37.44
CA LEU A 85 -31.89 -16.92 -37.09
C LEU A 85 -32.97 -16.82 -36.00
N LEU A 86 -34.04 -17.61 -36.16
CA LEU A 86 -35.15 -17.77 -35.22
C LEU A 86 -35.37 -19.26 -34.95
N ASN A 87 -35.32 -19.67 -33.67
CA ASN A 87 -35.37 -21.08 -33.28
C ASN A 87 -36.27 -21.33 -32.07
N VAL A 88 -37.12 -22.37 -32.17
CA VAL A 88 -37.90 -22.92 -31.05
C VAL A 88 -37.57 -24.41 -30.92
N VAL A 89 -37.02 -24.79 -29.76
CA VAL A 89 -36.63 -26.18 -29.47
C VAL A 89 -37.35 -26.67 -28.23
N CYS A 90 -38.15 -27.72 -28.41
CA CYS A 90 -38.95 -28.36 -27.37
C CYS A 90 -38.62 -29.86 -27.37
N VAL A 91 -37.84 -30.33 -26.38
CA VAL A 91 -37.35 -31.71 -26.35
C VAL A 91 -37.35 -32.29 -24.92
N PRO A 92 -37.98 -33.47 -24.71
CA PRO A 92 -37.75 -34.29 -23.53
C PRO A 92 -36.61 -35.30 -23.76
N GLN A 93 -35.81 -35.54 -22.72
CA GLN A 93 -34.86 -36.66 -22.60
C GLN A 93 -33.76 -36.73 -23.68
N MET A 94 -32.66 -36.04 -23.43
CA MET A 94 -31.37 -36.19 -24.15
C MET A 94 -30.16 -36.07 -23.21
N ALA A 95 -28.94 -36.26 -23.73
CA ALA A 95 -27.72 -35.94 -22.99
C ALA A 95 -27.34 -34.44 -23.10
N ALA A 96 -27.18 -33.91 -24.32
CA ALA A 96 -26.66 -32.56 -24.55
C ALA A 96 -27.34 -31.81 -25.71
N MET A 97 -27.40 -30.48 -25.61
CA MET A 97 -27.94 -29.60 -26.66
C MET A 97 -27.09 -28.34 -26.84
N PHE A 98 -26.85 -27.95 -28.09
CA PHE A 98 -26.12 -26.74 -28.47
C PHE A 98 -26.94 -25.90 -29.46
N VAL A 99 -27.21 -24.63 -29.13
CA VAL A 99 -28.00 -23.72 -29.98
C VAL A 99 -27.26 -22.40 -30.18
N VAL A 100 -27.16 -21.98 -31.45
CA VAL A 100 -26.75 -20.63 -31.85
C VAL A 100 -27.89 -19.98 -32.62
N ALA A 101 -28.39 -18.84 -32.15
CA ALA A 101 -29.47 -18.13 -32.82
C ALA A 101 -29.41 -16.62 -32.65
N LEU A 102 -30.23 -15.85 -33.39
CA LEU A 102 -30.43 -14.44 -33.07
C LEU A 102 -31.49 -14.30 -31.98
N LEU A 103 -32.57 -15.10 -32.06
CA LEU A 103 -33.62 -15.25 -31.07
C LEU A 103 -33.86 -16.75 -30.79
N SER A 104 -33.75 -17.16 -29.52
CA SER A 104 -33.94 -18.56 -29.09
C SER A 104 -34.93 -18.71 -27.94
N VAL A 105 -35.89 -19.64 -28.10
CA VAL A 105 -36.70 -20.16 -26.98
C VAL A 105 -36.40 -21.64 -26.82
N VAL A 106 -35.94 -22.03 -25.63
CA VAL A 106 -35.51 -23.40 -25.31
C VAL A 106 -36.28 -23.90 -24.08
N CYS A 107 -37.10 -24.94 -24.28
CA CYS A 107 -37.95 -25.55 -23.25
C CYS A 107 -37.63 -27.04 -23.15
N VAL A 108 -37.00 -27.47 -22.05
CA VAL A 108 -36.34 -28.77 -21.94
C VAL A 108 -36.58 -29.44 -20.58
N HIS A 109 -36.72 -30.77 -20.59
CA HIS A 109 -36.95 -31.59 -19.40
C HIS A 109 -36.04 -32.84 -19.39
N GLN A 110 -35.36 -33.09 -18.27
CA GLN A 110 -34.47 -34.25 -18.05
C GLN A 110 -33.32 -34.36 -19.07
N MET A 111 -32.27 -33.56 -18.91
CA MET A 111 -31.00 -33.72 -19.66
C MET A 111 -29.78 -33.48 -18.77
N ALA A 112 -28.57 -33.75 -19.27
CA ALA A 112 -27.34 -33.45 -18.52
C ALA A 112 -26.90 -31.99 -18.71
N ALA A 113 -26.82 -31.49 -19.95
CA ALA A 113 -26.29 -30.16 -20.26
C ALA A 113 -27.02 -29.43 -21.41
N VAL A 114 -27.13 -28.10 -21.29
CA VAL A 114 -27.61 -27.19 -22.34
C VAL A 114 -26.63 -26.02 -22.52
N PHE A 115 -26.31 -25.70 -23.77
CA PHE A 115 -25.47 -24.56 -24.16
C PHE A 115 -26.21 -23.68 -25.18
N VAL A 116 -26.41 -22.40 -24.87
CA VAL A 116 -27.14 -21.44 -25.72
C VAL A 116 -26.31 -20.18 -25.94
N VAL A 117 -26.18 -19.76 -27.20
CA VAL A 117 -25.63 -18.46 -27.61
C VAL A 117 -26.69 -17.74 -28.45
N ALA A 118 -27.23 -16.62 -27.98
CA ALA A 118 -28.19 -15.83 -28.75
C ALA A 118 -28.15 -14.33 -28.43
N LEU A 119 -28.71 -13.47 -29.28
CA LEU A 119 -28.87 -12.05 -28.89
C LEU A 119 -29.91 -11.92 -27.76
N LEU A 120 -31.02 -12.65 -27.90
CA LEU A 120 -32.15 -12.71 -26.97
C LEU A 120 -32.50 -14.18 -26.70
N SER A 121 -32.46 -14.59 -25.43
CA SER A 121 -32.70 -15.98 -25.02
C SER A 121 -33.71 -16.11 -23.88
N VAL A 122 -34.70 -16.98 -24.06
CA VAL A 122 -35.56 -17.49 -22.97
C VAL A 122 -35.31 -18.98 -22.79
N VAL A 123 -34.88 -19.38 -21.59
CA VAL A 123 -34.47 -20.76 -21.27
C VAL A 123 -35.24 -21.25 -20.05
N CYS A 124 -36.09 -22.26 -20.25
CA CYS A 124 -36.94 -22.85 -19.21
C CYS A 124 -36.61 -24.34 -19.06
N VAL A 125 -36.05 -24.72 -17.90
CA VAL A 125 -35.38 -26.01 -17.71
C VAL A 125 -35.75 -26.67 -16.38
N HIS A 126 -35.98 -27.98 -16.41
CA HIS A 126 -36.36 -28.79 -15.25
C HIS A 126 -35.55 -30.10 -15.16
N GLN A 127 -35.00 -30.40 -13.98
CA GLN A 127 -34.18 -31.59 -13.68
C GLN A 127 -32.97 -31.78 -14.61
N MET A 128 -31.88 -31.03 -14.38
CA MET A 128 -30.61 -31.22 -15.10
C MET A 128 -29.37 -31.00 -14.20
N ALA A 129 -28.17 -31.25 -14.74
CA ALA A 129 -26.92 -30.95 -14.05
C ALA A 129 -26.39 -29.53 -14.36
N ALA A 130 -26.31 -29.13 -15.64
CA ALA A 130 -25.70 -27.86 -16.04
C ALA A 130 -26.47 -27.08 -17.11
N VAL A 131 -26.52 -25.75 -16.98
CA VAL A 131 -26.98 -24.79 -18.01
C VAL A 131 -25.90 -23.73 -18.22
N PHE A 132 -25.59 -23.44 -19.49
CA PHE A 132 -24.67 -22.38 -19.92
C PHE A 132 -25.36 -21.47 -20.94
N VAL A 133 -25.45 -20.17 -20.67
CA VAL A 133 -26.09 -19.17 -21.55
C VAL A 133 -25.19 -17.96 -21.76
N VAL A 134 -25.02 -17.56 -23.02
CA VAL A 134 -24.40 -16.28 -23.41
C VAL A 134 -25.40 -15.50 -24.25
N ALA A 135 -25.83 -14.33 -23.77
CA ALA A 135 -26.75 -13.48 -24.52
C ALA A 135 -26.59 -11.99 -24.23
N LEU A 136 -27.21 -11.10 -25.03
CA LEU A 136 -27.32 -9.69 -24.64
C LEU A 136 -28.37 -9.52 -23.53
N LEU A 137 -29.50 -10.22 -23.69
CA LEU A 137 -30.65 -10.22 -22.80
C LEU A 137 -31.12 -11.66 -22.57
N SER A 138 -31.13 -12.11 -21.30
CA SER A 138 -31.48 -13.50 -20.94
C SER A 138 -32.51 -13.59 -19.82
N VAL A 139 -33.56 -14.38 -20.03
CA VAL A 139 -34.45 -14.87 -18.97
C VAL A 139 -34.24 -16.36 -18.79
N VAL A 140 -33.84 -16.78 -17.59
CA VAL A 140 -33.42 -18.16 -17.30
C VAL A 140 -34.16 -18.68 -16.06
N CYS A 141 -35.08 -19.62 -16.26
CA CYS A 141 -35.94 -20.19 -15.22
C CYS A 141 -35.61 -21.66 -14.99
N VAL A 142 -35.14 -22.00 -13.79
CA VAL A 142 -34.50 -23.30 -13.50
C VAL A 142 -34.98 -23.89 -12.17
N HIS A 143 -35.19 -25.20 -12.13
CA HIS A 143 -35.71 -25.91 -10.97
C HIS A 143 -35.03 -27.29 -10.78
N GLN A 144 -34.59 -27.58 -9.55
CA GLN A 144 -33.85 -28.80 -9.16
C GLN A 144 -32.58 -29.03 -10.00
N MET A 145 -31.51 -28.27 -9.72
CA MET A 145 -30.24 -28.33 -10.46
C MET A 145 -29.00 -28.15 -9.58
N THR A 146 -27.83 -28.53 -10.11
CA THR A 146 -26.54 -28.40 -9.40
C THR A 146 -25.71 -27.18 -9.82
N ALA A 147 -25.73 -26.78 -11.10
CA ALA A 147 -25.00 -25.60 -11.57
C ALA A 147 -25.70 -24.82 -12.71
N VAL A 148 -25.58 -23.49 -12.68
CA VAL A 148 -26.04 -22.57 -13.74
C VAL A 148 -24.96 -21.50 -14.00
N PHE A 149 -24.65 -21.23 -15.27
CA PHE A 149 -23.69 -20.22 -15.72
C PHE A 149 -24.34 -19.29 -16.76
N VAL A 150 -24.32 -17.97 -16.52
CA VAL A 150 -24.90 -16.97 -17.43
C VAL A 150 -23.94 -15.79 -17.63
N VAL A 151 -23.74 -15.39 -18.88
CA VAL A 151 -23.06 -14.13 -19.26
C VAL A 151 -24.05 -13.31 -20.08
N ALA A 152 -24.52 -12.19 -19.53
CA ALA A 152 -25.41 -11.28 -20.24
C ALA A 152 -25.33 -9.83 -19.77
N LEU A 153 -25.63 -8.86 -20.64
CA LEU A 153 -25.67 -7.45 -20.25
C LEU A 153 -26.77 -7.21 -19.19
N LEU A 154 -27.93 -7.82 -19.42
CA LEU A 154 -29.11 -7.79 -18.55
C LEU A 154 -29.67 -9.21 -18.41
N SER A 155 -29.68 -9.74 -17.18
CA SER A 155 -30.15 -11.09 -16.86
C SER A 155 -31.22 -11.09 -15.78
N VAL A 156 -32.32 -11.82 -16.02
CA VAL A 156 -33.27 -12.22 -14.97
C VAL A 156 -33.16 -13.74 -14.82
N VAL A 157 -32.75 -14.21 -13.64
CA VAL A 157 -32.54 -15.64 -13.38
C VAL A 157 -33.36 -16.04 -12.16
N CYS A 158 -34.27 -17.00 -12.33
CA CYS A 158 -35.18 -17.47 -11.28
C CYS A 158 -34.85 -18.91 -10.94
N VAL A 159 -34.47 -19.19 -9.69
CA VAL A 159 -33.99 -20.52 -9.29
C VAL A 159 -34.44 -20.94 -7.90
N HIS A 160 -34.78 -22.22 -7.75
CA HIS A 160 -35.14 -22.87 -6.48
C HIS A 160 -34.40 -24.20 -6.32
N GLN A 161 -33.94 -24.48 -5.09
CA GLN A 161 -33.16 -25.67 -4.70
C GLN A 161 -31.87 -25.86 -5.52
N MET A 162 -30.79 -25.19 -5.11
CA MET A 162 -29.50 -25.13 -5.81
C MET A 162 -28.29 -25.29 -4.88
N THR A 163 -27.16 -25.74 -5.44
CA THR A 163 -25.84 -25.71 -4.80
C THR A 163 -24.91 -24.61 -5.31
N ALA A 164 -24.95 -24.25 -6.60
CA ALA A 164 -24.11 -23.19 -7.16
C ALA A 164 -24.74 -22.46 -8.36
N VAL A 165 -24.39 -21.17 -8.53
CA VAL A 165 -24.80 -20.27 -9.62
C VAL A 165 -23.65 -19.31 -9.92
N PHE A 166 -23.40 -19.00 -11.19
CA PHE A 166 -22.41 -18.00 -11.62
C PHE A 166 -23.02 -17.07 -12.69
N VAL A 167 -22.98 -15.76 -12.45
CA VAL A 167 -23.53 -14.76 -13.38
C VAL A 167 -22.55 -13.60 -13.55
N VAL A 168 -22.31 -13.21 -14.80
CA VAL A 168 -21.60 -11.97 -15.17
C VAL A 168 -22.58 -11.05 -15.86
N ALA A 169 -23.00 -9.97 -15.18
CA ALA A 169 -23.99 -9.02 -15.69
C ALA A 169 -23.82 -7.59 -15.16
N LEU A 170 -24.37 -6.61 -15.89
CA LEU A 170 -24.28 -5.19 -15.52
C LEU A 170 -25.20 -4.84 -14.33
N LEU A 171 -26.37 -5.48 -14.31
CA LEU A 171 -27.44 -5.37 -13.31
C LEU A 171 -27.98 -6.78 -13.06
N ASN A 172 -28.19 -7.16 -11.79
CA ASN A 172 -28.65 -8.49 -11.42
C ASN A 172 -29.51 -8.46 -10.13
N VAL A 173 -30.46 -9.38 -10.01
CA VAL A 173 -31.38 -9.52 -8.86
C VAL A 173 -31.48 -11.00 -8.49
N MET A 174 -30.71 -11.43 -7.47
CA MET A 174 -30.57 -12.85 -7.09
C MET A 174 -30.73 -13.07 -5.59
N THR A 175 -31.19 -14.28 -5.25
CA THR A 175 -31.48 -14.73 -3.88
C THR A 175 -30.37 -15.59 -3.25
N ALA A 176 -29.27 -15.88 -3.95
CA ALA A 176 -28.10 -16.58 -3.41
C ALA A 176 -26.85 -16.47 -4.32
N VAL A 177 -25.70 -16.89 -3.76
CA VAL A 177 -24.39 -17.13 -4.42
C VAL A 177 -23.59 -15.87 -4.79
N PHE A 178 -22.28 -16.08 -5.03
CA PHE A 178 -21.23 -15.11 -5.36
C PHE A 178 -21.62 -14.16 -6.51
N VAL A 179 -21.78 -12.87 -6.21
CA VAL A 179 -22.13 -11.83 -7.19
C VAL A 179 -20.91 -11.00 -7.56
N VAL A 180 -20.69 -10.77 -8.86
CA VAL A 180 -19.83 -9.70 -9.39
C VAL A 180 -20.66 -8.84 -10.35
N ALA A 181 -20.95 -7.59 -9.99
CA ALA A 181 -21.82 -6.69 -10.77
C ALA A 181 -21.43 -5.21 -10.63
N LEU A 182 -21.90 -4.32 -11.52
CA LEU A 182 -21.75 -2.88 -11.27
C LEU A 182 -22.74 -2.38 -10.20
N LEU A 183 -23.99 -2.82 -10.26
CA LEU A 183 -24.97 -2.63 -9.19
C LEU A 183 -25.56 -3.97 -8.75
N SER A 184 -25.62 -4.20 -7.43
CA SER A 184 -26.25 -5.38 -6.83
C SER A 184 -27.23 -5.00 -5.72
N VAL A 185 -28.48 -5.44 -5.84
CA VAL A 185 -29.45 -5.45 -4.74
C VAL A 185 -29.70 -6.89 -4.34
N VAL A 186 -29.33 -7.25 -3.10
CA VAL A 186 -29.29 -8.63 -2.63
C VAL A 186 -30.20 -8.79 -1.42
N CYS A 187 -31.29 -9.53 -1.62
CA CYS A 187 -32.30 -9.85 -0.62
C CYS A 187 -32.38 -11.37 -0.45
N VAL A 188 -32.03 -11.88 0.74
CA VAL A 188 -31.83 -13.32 0.98
C VAL A 188 -32.50 -13.77 2.28
N HIS A 189 -33.05 -14.98 2.26
CA HIS A 189 -33.77 -15.60 3.37
C HIS A 189 -33.37 -17.08 3.48
N GLN A 190 -33.06 -17.55 4.69
CA GLN A 190 -32.72 -18.96 4.99
C GLN A 190 -31.56 -19.58 4.17
N MET A 191 -30.51 -18.79 3.90
CA MET A 191 -29.25 -19.29 3.32
C MET A 191 -28.13 -19.33 4.38
N THR A 192 -27.08 -20.11 4.12
CA THR A 192 -25.94 -20.25 5.04
C THR A 192 -25.01 -19.03 5.02
N ALA A 193 -24.56 -18.63 3.83
CA ALA A 193 -23.69 -17.48 3.62
C ALA A 193 -23.91 -16.79 2.26
N VAL A 194 -23.54 -15.52 2.18
CA VAL A 194 -23.60 -14.68 0.95
C VAL A 194 -22.29 -13.90 0.78
N PHE A 195 -21.81 -13.80 -0.46
CA PHE A 195 -20.60 -13.08 -0.86
C PHE A 195 -20.93 -12.13 -2.01
N VAL A 196 -20.67 -10.82 -1.84
CA VAL A 196 -21.02 -9.77 -2.81
C VAL A 196 -19.79 -8.98 -3.21
N VAL A 197 -19.57 -8.78 -4.51
CA VAL A 197 -18.62 -7.83 -5.09
C VAL A 197 -19.37 -6.89 -6.03
N ALA A 198 -19.46 -5.60 -5.70
CA ALA A 198 -20.10 -4.62 -6.59
C ALA A 198 -19.60 -3.20 -6.40
N LEU A 199 -19.68 -2.34 -7.43
CA LEU A 199 -19.40 -0.91 -7.22
C LEU A 199 -20.44 -0.27 -6.28
N LEU A 200 -21.71 -0.64 -6.43
CA LEU A 200 -22.82 -0.25 -5.55
C LEU A 200 -23.57 -1.49 -5.05
N SER A 201 -23.59 -1.70 -3.72
CA SER A 201 -24.28 -2.84 -3.09
C SER A 201 -25.30 -2.41 -2.03
N VAL A 202 -26.53 -2.90 -2.13
CA VAL A 202 -27.52 -2.87 -1.03
C VAL A 202 -27.82 -4.31 -0.61
N VAL A 203 -27.59 -4.63 0.66
CA VAL A 203 -27.67 -6.00 1.19
C VAL A 203 -28.64 -6.03 2.38
N CYS A 204 -29.75 -6.74 2.22
CA CYS A 204 -30.81 -6.89 3.21
C CYS A 204 -31.01 -8.37 3.54
N VAL A 205 -30.70 -8.76 4.79
CA VAL A 205 -30.61 -10.18 5.16
C VAL A 205 -31.28 -10.48 6.50
N HIS A 206 -31.98 -11.62 6.55
CA HIS A 206 -32.66 -12.14 7.73
C HIS A 206 -32.30 -13.62 7.95
N GLN A 207 -31.85 -13.97 9.16
CA GLN A 207 -31.56 -15.35 9.59
C GLN A 207 -30.60 -16.14 8.67
N MET A 208 -29.31 -15.78 8.73
CA MET A 208 -28.20 -16.52 8.11
C MET A 208 -27.00 -16.62 9.07
N ALA A 209 -25.95 -17.38 8.70
CA ALA A 209 -24.72 -17.44 9.50
C ALA A 209 -23.78 -16.26 9.21
N ALA A 210 -23.44 -16.01 7.94
CA ALA A 210 -22.44 -15.00 7.56
C ALA A 210 -22.78 -14.19 6.29
N VAL A 211 -22.33 -12.93 6.26
CA VAL A 211 -22.35 -12.05 5.07
C VAL A 211 -20.95 -11.48 4.84
N PHE A 212 -20.48 -11.51 3.58
CA PHE A 212 -19.23 -10.90 3.14
C PHE A 212 -19.51 -9.92 1.98
N VAL A 213 -19.07 -8.67 2.09
CA VAL A 213 -19.30 -7.62 1.08
C VAL A 213 -17.99 -6.93 0.73
N VAL A 214 -17.71 -6.80 -0.56
CA VAL A 214 -16.65 -5.95 -1.12
C VAL A 214 -17.30 -4.93 -2.06
N ALA A 215 -17.19 -3.64 -1.76
CA ALA A 215 -17.83 -2.63 -2.61
C ALA A 215 -17.10 -1.29 -2.69
N LEU A 216 -17.51 -0.41 -3.60
CA LEU A 216 -17.12 1.01 -3.52
C LEU A 216 -18.10 1.74 -2.58
N LEU A 217 -19.39 1.44 -2.69
CA LEU A 217 -20.47 1.95 -1.84
C LEU A 217 -21.36 0.81 -1.35
N SER A 218 -21.45 0.60 -0.04
CA SER A 218 -22.27 -0.47 0.58
C SER A 218 -23.26 0.05 1.64
N VAL A 219 -24.53 -0.37 1.54
CA VAL A 219 -25.50 -0.30 2.64
C VAL A 219 -25.88 -1.72 3.05
N VAL A 220 -25.68 -2.04 4.33
CA VAL A 220 -25.83 -3.39 4.89
C VAL A 220 -26.79 -3.36 6.07
N CYS A 221 -27.95 -4.02 5.93
CA CYS A 221 -29.01 -4.08 6.94
C CYS A 221 -29.28 -5.54 7.32
N VAL A 222 -28.98 -5.90 8.57
CA VAL A 222 -28.94 -7.31 9.03
C VAL A 222 -29.67 -7.51 10.35
N HIS A 223 -30.46 -8.59 10.42
CA HIS A 223 -31.24 -8.99 11.59
C HIS A 223 -31.03 -10.48 11.93
N GLN A 224 -30.68 -10.77 13.20
CA GLN A 224 -30.47 -12.13 13.74
C GLN A 224 -29.46 -12.97 12.94
N MET A 225 -28.17 -12.73 13.17
CA MET A 225 -27.06 -13.41 12.47
C MET A 225 -25.81 -13.59 13.36
N ALA A 226 -24.87 -14.44 12.94
CA ALA A 226 -23.61 -14.62 13.67
C ALA A 226 -22.55 -13.56 13.30
N ALA A 227 -22.21 -13.41 12.01
CA ALA A 227 -21.13 -12.52 11.56
C ALA A 227 -21.44 -11.70 10.30
N VAL A 228 -20.91 -10.47 10.23
CA VAL A 228 -20.88 -9.62 9.03
C VAL A 228 -19.44 -9.12 8.79
N PHE A 229 -18.97 -9.19 7.55
CA PHE A 229 -17.68 -8.69 7.09
C PHE A 229 -17.88 -7.74 5.89
N VAL A 230 -17.40 -6.50 5.99
CA VAL A 230 -17.53 -5.48 4.93
C VAL A 230 -16.17 -4.86 4.61
N VAL A 231 -15.84 -4.77 3.33
CA VAL A 231 -14.71 -3.99 2.79
C VAL A 231 -15.29 -3.00 1.79
N ALA A 232 -15.39 -1.71 2.12
CA ALA A 232 -15.90 -0.74 1.16
C ALA A 232 -15.36 0.68 1.31
N LEU A 233 -15.22 1.42 0.21
CA LEU A 233 -14.76 2.81 0.28
C LEU A 233 -15.72 3.66 1.14
N LEU A 234 -17.03 3.47 0.96
CA LEU A 234 -18.10 4.05 1.79
C LEU A 234 -19.06 2.96 2.28
N SER A 235 -19.22 2.81 3.60
CA SER A 235 -20.09 1.79 4.22
C SER A 235 -21.06 2.36 5.27
N VAL A 236 -22.35 2.03 5.15
CA VAL A 236 -23.34 2.18 6.22
C VAL A 236 -23.80 0.80 6.68
N VAL A 237 -23.62 0.49 7.96
CA VAL A 237 -23.89 -0.85 8.51
C VAL A 237 -24.85 -0.73 9.70
N CYS A 238 -26.05 -1.29 9.55
CA CYS A 238 -27.15 -1.24 10.52
C CYS A 238 -27.50 -2.65 10.99
N VAL A 239 -27.31 -2.93 12.28
CA VAL A 239 -27.36 -4.30 12.82
C VAL A 239 -28.16 -4.43 14.09
N HIS A 240 -28.98 -5.49 14.16
CA HIS A 240 -29.81 -5.84 15.30
C HIS A 240 -29.66 -7.32 15.68
N GLN A 241 -29.29 -7.59 16.94
CA GLN A 241 -29.09 -8.93 17.51
C GLN A 241 -28.07 -9.80 16.74
N MET A 242 -26.78 -9.58 17.01
CA MET A 242 -25.67 -10.30 16.35
C MET A 242 -24.48 -10.56 17.29
N ALA A 243 -23.62 -11.53 16.93
CA ALA A 243 -22.40 -11.78 17.71
C ALA A 243 -21.27 -10.80 17.34
N ALA A 244 -20.88 -10.72 16.06
CA ALA A 244 -19.74 -9.92 15.62
C ALA A 244 -19.95 -9.17 14.29
N VAL A 245 -19.34 -7.99 14.17
CA VAL A 245 -19.26 -7.19 12.93
C VAL A 245 -17.81 -6.75 12.70
N PHE A 246 -17.33 -6.91 11.47
CA PHE A 246 -16.01 -6.49 11.00
C PHE A 246 -16.15 -5.57 9.78
N VAL A 247 -15.58 -4.37 9.85
CA VAL A 247 -15.64 -3.37 8.75
C VAL A 247 -14.25 -2.83 8.44
N VAL A 248 -13.89 -2.78 7.16
CA VAL A 248 -12.72 -2.06 6.62
C VAL A 248 -13.22 -1.04 5.61
N ALA A 249 -12.98 0.25 5.85
CA ALA A 249 -13.51 1.30 4.97
C ALA A 249 -12.64 2.54 4.82
N LEU A 250 -12.96 3.43 3.87
CA LEU A 250 -12.46 4.80 3.93
C LEU A 250 -13.40 5.66 4.79
N LEU A 251 -14.71 5.48 4.64
CA LEU A 251 -15.75 6.14 5.43
C LEU A 251 -16.77 5.12 5.94
N SER A 252 -16.92 4.99 7.26
CA SER A 252 -17.88 4.05 7.89
C SER A 252 -18.83 4.71 8.88
N VAL A 253 -20.11 4.37 8.78
CA VAL A 253 -21.13 4.63 9.82
C VAL A 253 -21.67 3.29 10.30
N VAL A 254 -21.51 3.01 11.60
CA VAL A 254 -21.87 1.73 12.21
C VAL A 254 -22.87 1.95 13.34
N CYS A 255 -24.10 1.50 13.13
CA CYS A 255 -25.25 1.67 14.03
C CYS A 255 -25.72 0.30 14.55
N VAL A 256 -25.56 0.06 15.85
CA VAL A 256 -25.68 -1.28 16.43
C VAL A 256 -26.56 -1.32 17.68
N HIS A 257 -27.41 -2.36 17.75
CA HIS A 257 -28.26 -2.67 18.88
C HIS A 257 -28.11 -4.14 19.31
N GLN A 258 -27.73 -4.37 20.57
CA GLN A 258 -27.57 -5.70 21.19
C GLN A 258 -26.58 -6.62 20.45
N MET A 259 -25.29 -6.48 20.73
CA MET A 259 -24.24 -7.37 20.19
C MET A 259 -23.11 -7.66 21.18
N ALA A 260 -22.27 -8.68 20.90
CA ALA A 260 -21.08 -8.96 21.69
C ALA A 260 -19.90 -8.05 21.32
N ALA A 261 -19.50 -8.00 20.04
CA ALA A 261 -18.29 -7.29 19.60
C ALA A 261 -18.42 -6.55 18.25
N VAL A 262 -17.71 -5.42 18.13
CA VAL A 262 -17.51 -4.66 16.88
C VAL A 262 -16.03 -4.42 16.64
N PHE A 263 -15.56 -4.64 15.41
CA PHE A 263 -14.21 -4.32 14.93
C PHE A 263 -14.31 -3.43 13.68
N VAL A 264 -13.71 -2.24 13.70
CA VAL A 264 -13.69 -1.33 12.54
C VAL A 264 -12.29 -0.79 12.26
N VAL A 265 -11.88 -0.82 11.00
CA VAL A 265 -10.68 -0.14 10.48
C VAL A 265 -11.14 0.87 9.43
N ALA A 266 -11.10 2.18 9.70
CA ALA A 266 -11.53 3.16 8.70
C ALA A 266 -10.83 4.52 8.75
N LEU A 267 -10.68 5.22 7.62
CA LEU A 267 -10.07 6.56 7.63
C LEU A 267 -10.96 7.57 8.39
N LEU A 268 -12.27 7.51 8.21
CA LEU A 268 -13.28 8.28 8.94
C LEU A 268 -14.37 7.34 9.46
N ASN A 269 -14.63 7.36 10.78
CA ASN A 269 -15.57 6.45 11.43
C ASN A 269 -16.54 7.15 12.40
N VAL A 270 -17.81 6.74 12.37
CA VAL A 270 -18.84 7.11 13.35
C VAL A 270 -19.49 5.83 13.88
N VAL A 271 -19.35 5.58 15.18
CA VAL A 271 -19.85 4.37 15.86
C VAL A 271 -20.89 4.76 16.91
N CYS A 272 -22.13 4.33 16.68
CA CYS A 272 -23.28 4.59 17.55
C CYS A 272 -23.83 3.28 18.10
N VAL A 273 -23.67 3.05 19.41
CA VAL A 273 -23.91 1.75 20.04
C VAL A 273 -24.80 1.83 21.28
N ARG A 274 -25.73 0.87 21.37
CA ARG A 274 -26.58 0.63 22.55
C ARG A 274 -26.52 -0.84 22.96
N GLN A 275 -26.06 -1.10 24.19
CA GLN A 275 -25.93 -2.43 24.82
C GLN A 275 -24.99 -3.40 24.07
N MET A 276 -23.70 -3.40 24.41
CA MET A 276 -22.72 -4.38 23.93
C MET A 276 -21.62 -4.72 24.96
N ALA A 277 -20.82 -5.74 24.70
CA ALA A 277 -19.67 -6.09 25.54
C ALA A 277 -18.42 -5.27 25.18
N ALA A 278 -17.98 -5.29 23.91
CA ALA A 278 -16.71 -4.69 23.47
C ALA A 278 -16.79 -3.95 22.12
N VAL A 279 -15.99 -2.89 21.98
CA VAL A 279 -15.73 -2.18 20.70
C VAL A 279 -14.22 -2.05 20.50
N PHE A 280 -13.75 -2.34 19.29
CA PHE A 280 -12.38 -2.11 18.83
C PHE A 280 -12.41 -1.26 17.55
N VAL A 281 -11.73 -0.12 17.54
CA VAL A 281 -11.64 0.77 16.37
C VAL A 281 -10.20 1.19 16.09
N VAL A 282 -9.79 1.12 14.83
CA VAL A 282 -8.57 1.74 14.29
C VAL A 282 -8.98 2.75 13.24
N ALA A 283 -8.83 4.05 13.50
CA ALA A 283 -9.32 5.06 12.54
C ALA A 283 -8.58 6.40 12.56
N LEU A 284 -8.31 7.00 11.40
CA LEU A 284 -7.60 8.29 11.34
C LEU A 284 -8.44 9.40 12.00
N LEU A 285 -9.76 9.43 11.75
CA LEU A 285 -10.74 10.29 12.42
C LEU A 285 -11.89 9.43 12.96
N ASN A 286 -12.20 9.54 14.25
CA ASN A 286 -13.14 8.66 14.94
C ASN A 286 -14.09 9.41 15.88
N VAL A 287 -15.38 9.12 15.81
CA VAL A 287 -16.40 9.56 16.77
C VAL A 287 -17.15 8.35 17.33
N VAL A 288 -16.99 8.11 18.63
CA VAL A 288 -17.56 6.95 19.34
C VAL A 288 -18.57 7.42 20.38
N CYS A 289 -19.85 7.09 20.16
CA CYS A 289 -20.98 7.46 21.02
C CYS A 289 -21.63 6.19 21.60
N VAL A 290 -21.44 5.95 22.89
CA VAL A 290 -21.74 4.65 23.53
C VAL A 290 -22.60 4.79 24.77
N HIS A 291 -23.63 3.93 24.87
CA HIS A 291 -24.52 3.82 26.02
C HIS A 291 -24.59 2.37 26.54
N GLN A 292 -24.16 2.17 27.79
CA GLN A 292 -24.15 0.87 28.51
C GLN A 292 -23.32 -0.23 27.82
N MET A 293 -22.04 -0.34 28.16
CA MET A 293 -21.14 -1.42 27.73
C MET A 293 -20.08 -1.78 28.78
N ALA A 294 -19.32 -2.86 28.56
CA ALA A 294 -18.16 -3.17 29.40
C ALA A 294 -16.90 -2.40 28.97
N THR A 295 -16.45 -2.54 27.71
CA THR A 295 -15.13 -2.05 27.26
C THR A 295 -15.13 -1.36 25.88
N VAL A 296 -14.25 -0.37 25.72
CA VAL A 296 -13.94 0.30 24.44
C VAL A 296 -12.42 0.40 24.26
N PHE A 297 -11.93 0.05 23.07
CA PHE A 297 -10.54 0.20 22.64
C PHE A 297 -10.48 1.00 21.33
N VAL A 298 -9.73 2.11 21.31
CA VAL A 298 -9.58 2.99 20.14
C VAL A 298 -8.10 3.25 19.87
N VAL A 299 -7.69 3.10 18.61
CA VAL A 299 -6.44 3.61 18.05
C VAL A 299 -6.78 4.62 16.97
N ALA A 300 -6.25 5.84 17.04
CA ALA A 300 -6.60 6.89 16.08
C ALA A 300 -5.51 7.93 15.83
N LEU A 301 -5.73 8.83 14.86
CA LEU A 301 -5.01 10.11 14.81
C LEU A 301 -5.83 11.19 15.54
N LEU A 302 -7.14 11.21 15.33
CA LEU A 302 -8.11 12.10 15.98
C LEU A 302 -9.30 11.29 16.52
N SER A 303 -9.54 11.31 17.83
CA SER A 303 -10.67 10.58 18.45
C SER A 303 -11.52 11.44 19.39
N VAL A 304 -12.83 11.45 19.18
CA VAL A 304 -13.83 11.94 20.14
C VAL A 304 -14.60 10.74 20.72
N VAL A 305 -14.56 10.57 22.04
CA VAL A 305 -15.15 9.42 22.74
C VAL A 305 -16.13 9.93 23.80
N CYS A 306 -17.42 9.69 23.58
CA CYS A 306 -18.53 10.16 24.41
C CYS A 306 -19.27 8.96 25.02
N VAL A 307 -19.17 8.78 26.34
CA VAL A 307 -19.55 7.53 27.01
C VAL A 307 -20.40 7.76 28.26
N ARG A 308 -21.45 6.93 28.40
CA ARG A 308 -22.32 6.86 29.58
C ARG A 308 -22.46 5.43 30.09
N GLN A 309 -22.10 5.21 31.36
CA GLN A 309 -22.18 3.92 32.08
C GLN A 309 -21.35 2.79 31.44
N MET A 310 -20.07 2.68 31.78
CA MET A 310 -19.20 1.54 31.40
C MET A 310 -18.15 1.19 32.46
N ALA A 311 -17.46 0.06 32.29
CA ALA A 311 -16.34 -0.32 33.15
C ALA A 311 -15.03 0.40 32.74
N ALA A 312 -14.59 0.25 31.48
CA ALA A 312 -13.27 0.75 31.04
C ALA A 312 -13.24 1.31 29.61
N VAL A 313 -12.39 2.34 29.40
CA VAL A 313 -12.03 2.91 28.10
C VAL A 313 -10.52 2.92 27.94
N PHE A 314 -10.03 2.50 26.76
CA PHE A 314 -8.64 2.57 26.34
C PHE A 314 -8.53 3.35 25.01
N VAL A 315 -7.73 4.41 24.97
CA VAL A 315 -7.52 5.24 23.77
C VAL A 315 -6.02 5.43 23.52
N VAL A 316 -5.58 5.23 22.28
CA VAL A 316 -4.27 5.62 21.77
C VAL A 316 -4.50 6.56 20.59
N ALA A 317 -4.31 7.87 20.74
CA ALA A 317 -4.56 8.81 19.64
C ALA A 317 -3.72 10.08 19.68
N LEU A 318 -3.22 10.55 18.53
CA LEU A 318 -2.43 11.79 18.47
C LEU A 318 -3.19 12.99 19.07
N LEU A 319 -4.48 13.11 18.78
CA LEU A 319 -5.43 14.05 19.38
C LEU A 319 -6.64 13.30 19.93
N SER A 320 -6.98 13.52 21.21
CA SER A 320 -8.10 12.85 21.88
C SER A 320 -8.97 13.80 22.71
N VAL A 321 -10.28 13.62 22.62
CA VAL A 321 -11.29 14.26 23.49
C VAL A 321 -12.15 13.17 24.10
N VAL A 322 -12.11 13.01 25.42
CA VAL A 322 -12.74 11.90 26.14
C VAL A 322 -13.72 12.47 27.18
N CYS A 323 -15.01 12.31 26.91
CA CYS A 323 -16.12 12.85 27.70
C CYS A 323 -16.91 11.72 28.35
N VAL A 324 -16.84 11.60 29.68
CA VAL A 324 -17.28 10.39 30.40
C VAL A 324 -18.16 10.70 31.61
N HIS A 325 -19.24 9.93 31.75
CA HIS A 325 -20.15 9.97 32.89
C HIS A 325 -20.37 8.58 33.50
N GLN A 326 -20.02 8.41 34.78
CA GLN A 326 -20.14 7.16 35.56
C GLN A 326 -19.38 5.97 34.96
N MET A 327 -18.09 5.83 35.32
CA MET A 327 -17.26 4.67 34.98
C MET A 327 -16.24 4.31 36.07
N ALA A 328 -15.63 3.12 35.97
CA ALA A 328 -14.53 2.73 36.86
C ALA A 328 -13.18 3.31 36.42
N ALA A 329 -12.76 3.11 35.17
CA ALA A 329 -11.42 3.47 34.70
C ALA A 329 -11.36 4.06 33.29
N VAL A 330 -10.43 5.00 33.07
CA VAL A 330 -10.03 5.52 31.74
C VAL A 330 -8.51 5.44 31.60
N PHE A 331 -8.05 4.94 30.45
CA PHE A 331 -6.65 4.90 30.04
C PHE A 331 -6.50 5.62 28.69
N VAL A 332 -5.63 6.65 28.62
CA VAL A 332 -5.36 7.42 27.39
C VAL A 332 -3.85 7.54 27.17
N VAL A 333 -3.41 7.27 25.95
CA VAL A 333 -2.07 7.60 25.44
C VAL A 333 -2.24 8.53 24.25
N ALA A 334 -1.66 9.74 24.31
CA ALA A 334 -1.87 10.74 23.26
C ALA A 334 -0.66 11.65 23.02
N LEU A 335 -0.74 12.50 22.00
CA LEU A 335 0.12 13.70 21.93
C LEU A 335 -0.64 14.90 22.53
N LEU A 336 -1.94 14.99 22.28
CA LEU A 336 -2.86 15.95 22.85
C LEU A 336 -4.10 15.25 23.42
N SER A 337 -4.45 15.49 24.68
CA SER A 337 -5.65 14.94 25.31
C SER A 337 -6.45 15.97 26.10
N VAL A 338 -7.78 15.96 25.91
CA VAL A 338 -8.75 16.67 26.75
C VAL A 338 -9.67 15.63 27.39
N VAL A 339 -9.65 15.54 28.73
CA VAL A 339 -10.36 14.51 29.50
C VAL A 339 -11.35 15.18 30.45
N CYS A 340 -12.64 15.04 30.14
CA CYS A 340 -13.76 15.65 30.86
C CYS A 340 -14.59 14.57 31.56
N VAL A 341 -14.54 14.54 32.90
CA VAL A 341 -15.04 13.39 33.69
C VAL A 341 -16.00 13.81 34.81
N HIS A 342 -17.10 13.06 34.91
CA HIS A 342 -18.09 13.14 35.98
C HIS A 342 -18.28 11.79 36.67
N GLN A 343 -17.97 11.71 37.98
CA GLN A 343 -18.10 10.52 38.83
C GLN A 343 -17.33 9.28 38.33
N MET A 344 -16.06 9.15 38.71
CA MET A 344 -15.24 7.95 38.41
C MET A 344 -14.27 7.57 39.54
N ALA A 345 -13.77 6.33 39.51
CA ALA A 345 -12.75 5.87 40.46
C ALA A 345 -11.33 6.32 40.05
N ALA A 346 -10.90 6.02 38.82
CA ALA A 346 -9.51 6.27 38.38
C ALA A 346 -9.39 6.79 36.93
N VAL A 347 -8.38 7.65 36.72
CA VAL A 347 -7.93 8.12 35.39
C VAL A 347 -6.42 7.91 35.27
N PHE A 348 -5.99 7.35 34.14
CA PHE A 348 -4.58 7.21 33.74
C PHE A 348 -4.37 7.87 32.37
N VAL A 349 -3.48 8.86 32.27
CA VAL A 349 -3.15 9.54 31.00
C VAL A 349 -1.64 9.66 30.80
N VAL A 350 -1.17 9.35 29.59
CA VAL A 350 0.18 9.65 29.11
C VAL A 350 0.04 10.54 27.87
N ALA A 351 0.39 11.83 27.94
CA ALA A 351 0.21 12.74 26.81
C ALA A 351 1.21 13.90 26.74
N LEU A 352 1.55 14.42 25.55
CA LEU A 352 2.53 15.52 25.46
C LEU A 352 1.94 16.84 25.99
N LEU A 353 0.72 17.22 25.60
CA LEU A 353 -0.09 18.17 26.38
C LEU A 353 -1.44 17.56 26.80
N ASN A 354 -1.83 17.81 28.05
CA ASN A 354 -3.04 17.25 28.64
C ASN A 354 -3.88 18.32 29.36
N VAL A 355 -5.20 18.27 29.19
CA VAL A 355 -6.18 19.09 29.92
C VAL A 355 -7.20 18.18 30.60
N VAL A 356 -7.20 18.15 31.94
CA VAL A 356 -8.03 17.25 32.74
C VAL A 356 -9.02 18.05 33.57
N CYS A 357 -10.31 17.92 33.26
CA CYS A 357 -11.42 18.61 33.92
C CYS A 357 -12.29 17.59 34.67
N VAL A 358 -12.25 17.62 36.00
CA VAL A 358 -12.83 16.56 36.85
C VAL A 358 -13.78 17.10 37.93
N ARG A 359 -14.91 16.42 38.08
CA ARG A 359 -15.86 16.59 39.18
C ARG A 359 -16.13 15.25 39.87
N GLN A 360 -15.75 15.15 41.15
CA GLN A 360 -15.86 13.96 42.01
C GLN A 360 -15.12 12.71 41.49
N MET A 361 -13.88 12.50 41.94
CA MET A 361 -13.12 11.26 41.71
C MET A 361 -12.22 10.87 42.90
N ALA A 362 -11.81 9.60 42.95
CA ALA A 362 -10.87 9.10 43.96
C ALA A 362 -9.40 9.41 43.59
N ALA A 363 -8.95 9.02 42.40
CA ALA A 363 -7.54 9.14 41.99
C ALA A 363 -7.33 9.60 40.53
N VAL A 364 -6.25 10.36 40.32
CA VAL A 364 -5.72 10.75 39.00
C VAL A 364 -4.23 10.39 38.92
N PHE A 365 -3.82 9.75 37.83
CA PHE A 365 -2.44 9.52 37.45
C PHE A 365 -2.18 10.12 36.05
N VAL A 366 -1.24 11.06 35.95
CA VAL A 366 -0.85 11.67 34.66
C VAL A 366 0.66 11.69 34.49
N VAL A 367 1.13 11.32 33.30
CA VAL A 367 2.49 11.57 32.82
C VAL A 367 2.39 12.47 31.59
N ALA A 368 2.79 13.75 31.69
CA ALA A 368 2.62 14.68 30.57
C ALA A 368 3.63 15.83 30.53
N LEU A 369 4.12 16.20 29.35
CA LEU A 369 5.13 17.28 29.24
C LEU A 369 4.53 18.63 29.69
N LEU A 370 3.33 18.96 29.22
CA LEU A 370 2.53 20.09 29.68
C LEU A 370 1.17 19.61 30.19
N ASN A 371 0.78 20.00 31.39
CA ASN A 371 -0.42 19.48 32.04
C ASN A 371 -1.24 20.59 32.71
N VAL A 372 -2.55 20.63 32.42
CA VAL A 372 -3.51 21.55 33.04
C VAL A 372 -4.61 20.75 33.73
N VAL A 373 -4.68 20.84 35.05
CA VAL A 373 -5.60 20.03 35.89
C VAL A 373 -6.56 20.95 36.65
N CYS A 374 -7.86 20.83 36.33
CA CYS A 374 -8.95 21.58 36.93
C CYS A 374 -9.86 20.63 37.71
N VAL A 375 -9.80 20.70 39.04
CA VAL A 375 -10.38 19.69 39.94
C VAL A 375 -11.37 20.29 40.94
N HIS A 376 -12.54 19.65 41.05
CA HIS A 376 -13.54 19.92 42.07
C HIS A 376 -13.84 18.66 42.90
N GLN A 377 -13.35 18.63 44.15
CA GLN A 377 -13.45 17.53 45.12
C GLN A 377 -12.82 16.19 44.67
N MET A 378 -11.60 15.90 45.16
CA MET A 378 -10.94 14.59 45.00
C MET A 378 -10.13 14.19 46.24
N ALA A 379 -9.79 12.90 46.33
CA ALA A 379 -8.94 12.37 47.41
C ALA A 379 -7.44 12.55 47.11
N ALA A 380 -6.96 12.08 45.95
CA ALA A 380 -5.53 12.11 45.60
C ALA A 380 -5.24 12.47 44.12
N VAL A 381 -4.11 13.12 43.90
CA VAL A 381 -3.52 13.45 42.59
C VAL A 381 -2.07 12.99 42.55
N PHE A 382 -1.69 12.28 41.48
CA PHE A 382 -0.30 11.96 41.13
C PHE A 382 0.00 12.48 39.71
N VAL A 383 0.97 13.38 39.58
CA VAL A 383 1.40 13.92 38.27
C VAL A 383 2.91 13.88 38.15
N VAL A 384 3.39 13.38 37.00
CA VAL A 384 4.78 13.55 36.52
C VAL A 384 4.72 14.45 35.29
N ALA A 385 5.36 15.62 35.33
CA ALA A 385 5.30 16.58 34.23
C ALA A 385 6.56 17.44 34.07
N LEU A 386 6.69 18.15 32.95
CA LEU A 386 7.75 19.17 32.78
C LEU A 386 7.24 20.55 33.21
N LEU A 387 6.04 20.92 32.75
CA LEU A 387 5.31 22.12 33.13
C LEU A 387 3.88 21.75 33.58
N ASN A 388 3.51 22.12 34.80
CA ASN A 388 2.25 21.68 35.42
C ASN A 388 1.46 22.86 36.01
N VAL A 389 0.21 23.03 35.57
CA VAL A 389 -0.73 24.04 36.06
C VAL A 389 -1.89 23.32 36.76
N VAL A 390 -2.00 23.48 38.08
CA VAL A 390 -2.91 22.69 38.93
C VAL A 390 -3.82 23.63 39.71
N CYS A 391 -5.10 23.67 39.32
CA CYS A 391 -6.12 24.56 39.89
C CYS A 391 -7.18 23.74 40.63
N VAL A 392 -7.24 23.86 41.96
CA VAL A 392 -8.01 22.92 42.78
C VAL A 392 -8.81 23.55 43.92
N ARG A 393 -10.04 23.04 44.09
CA ARG A 393 -10.98 23.39 45.15
C ARG A 393 -11.32 22.12 45.97
N GLN A 394 -10.86 22.09 47.22
CA GLN A 394 -11.00 20.99 48.21
C GLN A 394 -10.36 19.64 47.78
N MET A 395 -9.24 19.27 48.42
CA MET A 395 -8.62 17.92 48.33
C MET A 395 -7.91 17.51 49.62
N ALA A 396 -7.67 16.21 49.76
CA ALA A 396 -6.91 15.63 50.88
C ALA A 396 -5.39 15.57 50.62
N ALA A 397 -4.93 15.13 49.44
CA ALA A 397 -3.51 14.98 49.13
C ALA A 397 -3.13 15.34 47.68
N VAL A 398 -1.89 15.81 47.49
CA VAL A 398 -1.27 16.13 46.19
C VAL A 398 0.15 15.56 46.18
N PHE A 399 0.51 14.87 45.10
CA PHE A 399 1.88 14.48 44.81
C PHE A 399 2.23 14.87 43.36
N VAL A 400 3.23 15.73 43.21
CA VAL A 400 3.63 16.27 41.89
C VAL A 400 5.16 16.24 41.77
N VAL A 401 5.63 15.64 40.68
CA VAL A 401 7.03 15.64 40.25
C VAL A 401 7.09 16.45 38.96
N ALA A 402 7.56 17.71 39.03
CA ALA A 402 7.72 18.53 37.84
C ALA A 402 8.79 19.62 37.97
N LEU A 403 9.37 20.00 36.82
CA LEU A 403 10.42 21.02 36.71
C LEU A 403 9.90 22.44 36.98
N LEU A 404 8.72 22.78 36.46
CA LEU A 404 8.04 24.06 36.71
C LEU A 404 6.57 23.82 37.10
N ASN A 405 6.15 24.43 38.21
CA ASN A 405 4.83 24.24 38.81
C ASN A 405 4.13 25.58 39.06
N VAL A 406 2.87 25.69 38.61
CA VAL A 406 1.95 26.77 38.97
C VAL A 406 0.74 26.14 39.66
N VAL A 407 0.65 26.26 40.98
CA VAL A 407 -0.37 25.58 41.79
C VAL A 407 -1.30 26.61 42.44
N CYS A 408 -2.56 26.60 42.04
CA CYS A 408 -3.61 27.48 42.56
C CYS A 408 -4.48 26.70 43.55
N VAL A 409 -4.29 26.97 44.85
CA VAL A 409 -4.88 26.21 45.96
C VAL A 409 -5.90 27.04 46.74
N HIS A 410 -7.05 26.45 47.07
CA HIS A 410 -8.00 27.04 48.00
C HIS A 410 -8.46 26.03 49.07
N GLN A 411 -7.93 26.16 50.30
CA GLN A 411 -8.08 25.29 51.47
C GLN A 411 -7.52 23.86 51.31
N MET A 412 -6.51 23.50 52.12
CA MET A 412 -5.85 22.19 52.16
C MET A 412 -5.32 21.85 53.55
N ALA A 413 -4.99 20.56 53.79
CA ALA A 413 -4.40 20.05 55.03
C ALA A 413 -2.88 19.79 54.96
N ALA A 414 -2.35 19.37 53.81
CA ALA A 414 -0.93 19.12 53.60
C ALA A 414 -0.52 19.27 52.12
N VAL A 415 0.74 19.64 51.86
CA VAL A 415 1.33 19.76 50.51
C VAL A 415 2.76 19.21 50.55
N PHE A 416 3.16 18.48 49.51
CA PHE A 416 4.53 18.00 49.32
C PHE A 416 4.98 18.29 47.88
N VAL A 417 6.13 18.94 47.72
CA VAL A 417 6.70 19.31 46.40
C VAL A 417 8.18 18.97 46.39
N VAL A 418 8.62 18.24 45.36
CA VAL A 418 10.03 17.95 45.12
C VAL A 418 10.48 18.71 43.87
N ALA A 419 11.22 19.80 44.08
CA ALA A 419 11.79 20.60 43.00
C ALA A 419 13.20 20.08 42.64
N LEU A 420 13.34 19.48 41.45
CA LEU A 420 14.65 19.10 40.93
C LEU A 420 15.30 20.29 40.20
N LEU A 421 16.24 20.94 40.89
CA LEU A 421 17.05 22.04 40.35
C LEU A 421 18.11 21.55 39.36
N ILE A 422 17.70 21.22 38.14
CA ILE A 422 18.50 21.49 36.94
C ILE A 422 17.57 22.03 35.85
N VAL A 423 17.38 23.35 35.84
CA VAL A 423 16.93 24.05 34.63
C VAL A 423 18.16 24.64 33.99
N ALA A 424 18.70 23.94 32.98
CA ALA A 424 19.49 24.60 31.96
C ALA A 424 18.52 25.51 31.20
N VAL A 425 18.47 26.79 31.59
CA VAL A 425 17.76 27.79 30.80
C VAL A 425 18.54 27.89 29.50
N SER A 426 17.93 27.51 28.37
CA SER A 426 18.34 27.99 27.05
C SER A 426 18.07 29.50 27.00
N GLY A 427 18.85 30.26 27.75
CA GLY A 427 18.80 31.71 27.78
C GLY A 427 19.23 32.15 26.40
N ARG A 428 18.27 32.66 25.62
CA ARG A 428 18.47 33.15 24.26
C ARG A 428 19.72 34.01 24.26
N ASN A 429 20.82 33.50 23.71
CA ASN A 429 22.11 34.12 23.97
C ASN A 429 22.20 35.41 23.16
N LEU A 430 22.00 36.54 23.84
CA LEU A 430 21.96 37.87 23.21
C LEU A 430 23.31 38.24 22.56
N GLU A 431 24.39 37.59 22.97
CA GLU A 431 25.71 37.68 22.33
C GLU A 431 25.75 36.98 20.96
N LEU A 432 24.94 35.93 20.77
CA LEU A 432 24.81 35.20 19.51
C LEU A 432 23.71 35.74 18.59
N ASP A 433 22.88 36.70 19.02
CA ASP A 433 21.84 37.31 18.16
C ASP A 433 22.44 37.86 16.86
N GLY A 434 23.55 38.60 16.94
CA GLY A 434 24.24 39.13 15.75
C GLY A 434 24.93 38.05 14.90
N GLN A 435 25.39 36.96 15.51
CA GLN A 435 26.00 35.83 14.80
C GLN A 435 24.93 35.02 14.04
N TRP A 436 23.74 34.83 14.62
CA TRP A 436 22.61 34.18 13.97
C TRP A 436 22.11 34.93 12.73
N GLU A 437 21.98 36.26 12.81
CA GLU A 437 21.65 37.07 11.62
C GLU A 437 22.77 37.07 10.58
N THR A 438 24.04 36.98 11.01
CA THR A 438 25.19 36.82 10.09
C THR A 438 25.18 35.47 9.38
N PHE A 439 24.92 34.37 10.09
CA PHE A 439 24.73 33.03 9.52
C PHE A 439 23.61 33.04 8.47
N LYS A 440 22.42 33.57 8.84
CA LYS A 440 21.26 33.60 7.95
C LYS A 440 21.52 34.43 6.68
N THR A 441 22.14 35.60 6.81
CA THR A 441 22.46 36.45 5.65
C THR A 441 23.56 35.85 4.78
N THR A 442 24.57 35.20 5.37
CA THR A 442 25.66 34.54 4.63
C THR A 442 25.16 33.36 3.80
N TYR A 443 24.23 32.55 4.33
CA TYR A 443 23.72 31.35 3.67
C TYR A 443 22.29 31.50 3.11
N GLY A 444 21.82 32.74 2.91
CA GLY A 444 20.54 33.05 2.27
C GLY A 444 19.30 32.48 2.96
N LYS A 445 19.36 32.22 4.27
CA LYS A 445 18.34 31.50 5.03
C LYS A 445 17.14 32.40 5.34
N LEU A 446 15.95 31.90 5.06
CA LEU A 446 14.67 32.55 5.35
C LEU A 446 13.73 31.53 6.00
N TYR A 447 13.29 31.80 7.23
CA TYR A 447 12.45 30.90 8.03
C TYR A 447 11.15 31.58 8.47
N SER A 448 10.16 30.77 8.84
CA SER A 448 9.01 31.28 9.60
C SER A 448 9.40 31.61 11.06
N LEU A 449 8.64 32.46 11.75
CA LEU A 449 8.95 32.89 13.14
C LEU A 449 9.13 31.71 14.11
N GLY A 450 8.33 30.64 13.96
CA GLY A 450 8.44 29.44 14.79
C GLY A 450 9.60 28.53 14.41
N GLU A 451 10.00 28.55 13.13
CA GLU A 451 11.12 27.77 12.61
C GLU A 451 12.47 28.44 12.91
N ASP A 452 12.57 29.77 12.84
CA ASP A 452 13.80 30.51 13.16
C ASP A 452 14.32 30.15 14.56
N VAL A 453 13.42 30.05 15.55
CA VAL A 453 13.74 29.63 16.92
C VAL A 453 14.27 28.19 16.98
N GLN A 454 13.73 27.28 16.16
CA GLN A 454 14.17 25.87 16.11
C GLN A 454 15.52 25.73 15.39
N ARG A 455 15.65 26.35 14.21
CA ARG A 455 16.87 26.37 13.39
C ARG A 455 18.03 27.01 14.16
N ARG A 456 17.76 28.10 14.89
CA ARG A 456 18.72 28.72 15.80
C ARG A 456 19.16 27.78 16.93
N ALA A 457 18.24 27.09 17.59
CA ALA A 457 18.59 26.17 18.67
C ALA A 457 19.44 24.97 18.19
N VAL A 458 19.24 24.51 16.96
CA VAL A 458 20.10 23.52 16.29
C VAL A 458 21.47 24.12 15.96
N TRP A 459 21.51 25.35 15.44
CA TRP A 459 22.74 26.08 15.13
C TRP A 459 23.59 26.40 16.36
N GLU A 460 23.01 26.87 17.48
CA GLU A 460 23.73 27.12 18.73
C GLU A 460 24.37 25.83 19.29
N ASN A 461 23.69 24.68 19.14
CA ASN A 461 24.21 23.36 19.53
C ASN A 461 25.35 22.90 18.59
N ASN A 462 25.18 23.02 17.28
CA ASN A 462 26.23 22.70 16.30
C ASN A 462 27.46 23.61 16.49
N LEU A 463 27.28 24.89 16.81
CA LEU A 463 28.36 25.83 17.13
C LEU A 463 29.10 25.43 18.41
N GLN A 464 28.39 25.02 19.47
CA GLN A 464 29.01 24.49 20.69
C GLN A 464 29.81 23.20 20.41
N TYR A 465 29.29 22.31 19.57
CA TYR A 465 29.99 21.10 19.16
C TYR A 465 31.27 21.40 18.36
N ILE A 466 31.22 22.35 17.41
CA ILE A 466 32.39 22.86 16.66
C ILE A 466 33.45 23.39 17.63
N GLN A 467 33.07 24.22 18.60
CA GLN A 467 33.99 24.80 19.59
C GLN A 467 34.66 23.71 20.44
N MET A 468 33.89 22.79 21.01
CA MET A 468 34.42 21.71 21.85
C MET A 468 35.33 20.75 21.07
N HIS A 469 34.98 20.41 19.82
CA HIS A 469 35.82 19.59 18.95
C HIS A 469 37.12 20.30 18.59
N ASN A 470 37.08 21.58 18.24
CA ASN A 470 38.28 22.32 17.86
C ASN A 470 39.23 22.52 19.05
N ILE A 471 38.72 22.73 20.26
CA ILE A 471 39.52 22.73 21.49
C ILE A 471 40.20 21.36 21.74
N ALA A 472 39.63 20.24 21.25
CA ALA A 472 40.28 18.93 21.26
C ALA A 472 41.32 18.77 20.14
N ALA A 473 41.01 19.23 18.91
CA ALA A 473 41.95 19.26 17.80
C ALA A 473 43.22 20.08 18.11
N ASP A 474 43.06 21.26 18.73
CA ASP A 474 44.17 22.14 19.13
C ASP A 474 45.04 21.55 20.26
N ARG A 475 44.53 20.55 20.99
CA ARG A 475 45.28 19.72 21.96
C ARG A 475 45.88 18.45 21.35
N GLY A 476 45.68 18.22 20.04
CA GLY A 476 46.16 17.04 19.31
C GLY A 476 45.28 15.79 19.47
N GLU A 477 44.08 15.90 20.06
CA GLU A 477 43.14 14.78 20.25
C GLU A 477 42.41 14.42 18.95
N HIS A 478 42.36 15.35 17.99
CA HIS A 478 41.78 15.16 16.66
C HIS A 478 42.72 15.65 15.55
N THR A 479 42.55 15.11 14.35
CA THR A 479 43.43 15.31 13.18
C THR A 479 42.88 16.31 12.15
N PHE A 480 41.72 16.89 12.45
CA PHE A 480 40.92 17.78 11.61
C PHE A 480 40.14 18.78 12.49
N TRP A 481 39.62 19.82 11.86
CA TRP A 481 38.82 20.88 12.50
C TRP A 481 37.46 20.99 11.84
N LEU A 482 36.47 21.32 12.66
CA LEU A 482 35.10 21.64 12.24
C LEU A 482 34.94 23.14 12.02
N GLY A 483 33.87 23.54 11.34
CA GLY A 483 33.54 24.94 11.12
C GLY A 483 32.10 25.13 10.70
N GLU A 484 31.62 26.37 10.83
CA GLU A 484 30.30 26.74 10.33
C GLU A 484 30.23 26.62 8.80
N ASN A 485 29.09 26.14 8.31
CA ASN A 485 28.75 26.03 6.90
C ASN A 485 27.23 26.12 6.72
N GLU A 486 26.77 26.08 5.47
CA GLU A 486 25.36 26.19 5.08
C GLU A 486 24.40 25.12 5.66
N TYR A 487 24.92 24.12 6.39
CA TYR A 487 24.16 23.03 7.03
C TYR A 487 24.17 23.09 8.56
N ALA A 488 24.73 24.14 9.18
CA ALA A 488 24.80 24.24 10.63
C ALA A 488 23.43 24.45 11.32
N ASP A 489 22.38 24.81 10.60
CA ASP A 489 20.97 24.86 11.04
C ASP A 489 20.23 23.51 10.98
N LEU A 490 20.91 22.44 10.57
CA LEU A 490 20.33 21.11 10.37
C LEU A 490 20.79 20.13 11.45
N THR A 491 19.86 19.28 11.91
CA THR A 491 20.24 18.10 12.69
C THR A 491 20.85 17.04 11.76
N ILE A 492 21.72 16.18 12.29
CA ILE A 492 22.35 15.11 11.49
C ILE A 492 21.31 14.15 10.86
N THR A 493 20.13 14.01 11.46
CA THR A 493 19.02 13.22 10.90
C THR A 493 18.40 13.88 9.67
N GLU A 494 18.14 15.19 9.71
CA GLU A 494 17.67 15.95 8.55
C GLU A 494 18.75 15.98 7.45
N PHE A 495 19.99 16.21 7.85
CA PHE A 495 21.14 16.28 6.94
C PHE A 495 21.30 14.99 6.13
N LYS A 496 21.33 13.83 6.78
CA LYS A 496 21.33 12.51 6.11
C LYS A 496 20.19 12.37 5.10
N LEU A 497 18.96 12.71 5.50
CA LEU A 497 17.76 12.51 4.68
C LEU A 497 17.70 13.43 3.45
N MET A 498 18.51 14.50 3.39
CA MET A 498 18.57 15.42 2.25
C MET A 498 19.83 15.24 1.40
N MET A 499 20.97 14.96 2.02
CA MET A 499 22.29 14.99 1.37
C MET A 499 22.83 13.61 1.01
N ASN A 500 22.45 12.57 1.76
CA ASN A 500 22.96 11.22 1.57
C ASN A 500 22.00 10.44 0.65
N GLY A 501 22.55 9.60 -0.22
CA GLY A 501 21.79 9.02 -1.35
C GLY A 501 22.50 7.88 -2.08
N TYR A 502 23.53 7.27 -1.50
CA TYR A 502 24.07 6.03 -2.04
C TYR A 502 23.14 4.86 -1.72
N LEU A 503 22.77 4.07 -2.73
CA LEU A 503 22.02 2.83 -2.59
C LEU A 503 22.92 1.67 -3.03
N GLY A 504 23.45 0.94 -2.04
CA GLY A 504 24.36 -0.19 -2.30
C GLY A 504 23.68 -1.42 -2.88
N ASN A 505 24.46 -2.20 -3.62
CA ASN A 505 24.11 -3.53 -4.13
C ASN A 505 25.21 -4.52 -3.70
N GLU A 506 24.82 -5.69 -3.19
CA GLU A 506 25.77 -6.72 -2.74
C GLU A 506 26.44 -7.47 -3.91
N THR A 507 25.88 -7.38 -5.12
CA THR A 507 26.32 -8.17 -6.28
C THR A 507 27.32 -7.44 -7.18
N ARG A 508 28.62 -7.79 -7.06
CA ARG A 508 29.67 -7.41 -8.03
C ARG A 508 30.13 -8.63 -8.84
N PRO A 509 29.92 -8.69 -10.16
CA PRO A 509 30.39 -9.79 -10.99
C PRO A 509 31.92 -9.79 -11.10
N ALA A 510 32.60 -10.87 -10.73
CA ALA A 510 34.07 -10.94 -10.77
C ALA A 510 34.71 -10.59 -12.14
N LYS A 511 34.00 -10.80 -13.26
CA LYS A 511 34.41 -10.37 -14.61
C LYS A 511 34.58 -8.83 -14.76
N ASN A 512 33.89 -8.06 -13.94
CA ASN A 512 33.93 -6.60 -13.94
C ASN A 512 35.05 -6.04 -13.03
N LEU A 513 35.85 -6.88 -12.37
CA LEU A 513 36.92 -6.41 -11.50
C LEU A 513 38.07 -5.77 -12.29
N HIS A 514 38.61 -4.68 -11.76
CA HIS A 514 39.88 -4.07 -12.16
C HIS A 514 41.05 -4.95 -11.69
N VAL A 515 42.10 -5.04 -12.51
CA VAL A 515 43.36 -5.69 -12.16
C VAL A 515 44.45 -4.62 -12.25
N PRO A 516 45.06 -4.21 -11.13
CA PRO A 516 46.15 -3.24 -11.13
C PRO A 516 47.32 -3.71 -12.00
N THR A 517 47.91 -2.83 -12.81
CA THR A 517 49.14 -3.14 -13.57
C THR A 517 50.39 -2.59 -12.88
N ILE A 518 50.24 -1.60 -12.00
CA ILE A 518 51.34 -1.05 -11.20
C ILE A 518 51.52 -1.79 -9.87
N LEU A 519 52.76 -2.17 -9.57
CA LEU A 519 53.17 -2.82 -8.31
C LEU A 519 53.54 -1.84 -7.19
N ALA A 520 53.86 -0.60 -7.55
CA ALA A 520 54.25 0.47 -6.63
C ALA A 520 53.62 1.79 -7.11
N PRO A 521 52.47 2.21 -6.54
CA PRO A 521 51.93 3.54 -6.78
C PRO A 521 52.88 4.63 -6.23
N PRO A 522 52.88 5.86 -6.79
CA PRO A 522 53.67 6.97 -6.25
C PRO A 522 53.17 7.41 -4.86
N ASP A 523 53.99 8.13 -4.10
CA ASP A 523 53.67 8.57 -2.73
C ASP A 523 52.47 9.54 -2.64
N SER A 524 52.15 10.24 -3.74
CA SER A 524 51.02 11.16 -3.81
C SER A 524 50.51 11.36 -5.25
N VAL A 525 49.20 11.65 -5.35
CA VAL A 525 48.49 11.95 -6.60
C VAL A 525 47.49 13.07 -6.34
N ASP A 526 47.39 14.04 -7.24
CA ASP A 526 46.32 15.04 -7.25
C ASP A 526 45.88 15.35 -8.69
N TRP A 527 44.77 14.74 -9.11
CA TRP A 527 44.22 14.87 -10.46
C TRP A 527 43.66 16.27 -10.77
N ARG A 528 43.40 17.11 -9.76
CA ARG A 528 42.99 18.51 -9.95
C ARG A 528 44.11 19.29 -10.63
N THR A 529 45.36 19.06 -10.21
CA THR A 529 46.57 19.68 -10.80
C THR A 529 46.85 19.26 -12.24
N LYS A 530 46.15 18.23 -12.75
CA LYS A 530 46.33 17.67 -14.08
C LYS A 530 45.21 18.01 -15.07
N GLY A 531 44.16 18.71 -14.62
CA GLY A 531 43.01 19.09 -15.46
C GLY A 531 41.91 18.02 -15.59
N TYR A 532 41.98 16.93 -14.83
CA TYR A 532 41.04 15.80 -14.90
C TYR A 532 39.74 16.04 -14.10
N VAL A 533 39.63 17.16 -13.39
CA VAL A 533 38.59 17.37 -12.37
C VAL A 533 37.90 18.72 -12.60
N THR A 534 36.59 18.69 -12.84
CA THR A 534 35.74 19.88 -12.95
C THR A 534 35.65 20.66 -11.62
N PRO A 535 35.17 21.92 -11.64
CA PRO A 535 34.80 22.64 -10.42
C PRO A 535 33.86 21.83 -9.50
N VAL A 536 33.83 22.19 -8.21
CA VAL A 536 32.87 21.58 -7.27
C VAL A 536 31.45 22.07 -7.58
N LYS A 537 30.51 21.12 -7.60
CA LYS A 537 29.07 21.35 -7.79
C LYS A 537 28.34 21.23 -6.43
N ASN A 538 27.06 21.61 -6.37
CA ASN A 538 26.22 21.42 -5.18
C ASN A 538 24.94 20.66 -5.55
N GLN A 539 24.71 19.52 -4.90
CA GLN A 539 23.50 18.69 -5.08
C GLN A 539 22.25 19.29 -4.40
N GLY A 540 22.42 20.22 -3.45
CA GLY A 540 21.32 20.77 -2.67
C GLY A 540 20.51 19.68 -1.94
N HIS A 541 19.22 19.94 -1.71
CA HIS A 541 18.32 19.06 -0.95
C HIS A 541 17.81 17.86 -1.77
N CYS A 542 18.73 17.09 -2.36
CA CYS A 542 18.45 15.95 -3.22
C CYS A 542 19.52 14.86 -3.02
N GLY A 543 19.11 13.65 -2.60
CA GLY A 543 19.97 12.47 -2.42
C GLY A 543 20.51 11.92 -3.74
N SER A 544 21.38 12.67 -4.39
CA SER A 544 21.86 12.44 -5.77
C SER A 544 23.38 12.40 -5.89
N CYS A 545 24.10 12.36 -4.76
CA CYS A 545 25.54 12.19 -4.64
C CYS A 545 26.14 11.11 -5.56
N TRP A 546 25.40 10.02 -5.79
CA TRP A 546 25.74 8.94 -6.74
C TRP A 546 25.90 9.44 -8.18
N SER A 547 25.10 10.42 -8.62
CA SER A 547 25.23 11.00 -9.96
C SER A 547 26.48 11.89 -10.08
N PHE A 548 26.77 12.72 -9.07
CA PHE A 548 27.99 13.55 -8.99
C PHE A 548 29.28 12.71 -8.89
N SER A 549 29.22 11.56 -8.22
CA SER A 549 30.30 10.59 -8.15
C SER A 549 30.54 9.91 -9.52
N ALA A 550 29.47 9.56 -10.23
CA ALA A 550 29.54 8.95 -11.56
C ALA A 550 30.03 9.95 -12.64
N THR A 551 29.43 11.14 -12.73
CA THR A 551 29.86 12.19 -13.67
C THR A 551 31.33 12.54 -13.44
N GLY A 552 31.74 12.88 -12.21
CA GLY A 552 33.11 13.27 -11.92
C GLY A 552 34.17 12.20 -12.24
N SER A 553 33.78 10.93 -12.26
CA SER A 553 34.63 9.81 -12.69
C SER A 553 34.72 9.76 -14.23
N LEU A 554 33.58 9.86 -14.92
CA LEU A 554 33.52 9.89 -16.39
C LEU A 554 34.17 11.14 -16.99
N GLU A 555 34.03 12.30 -16.35
CA GLU A 555 34.69 13.57 -16.71
C GLU A 555 36.21 13.40 -16.73
N GLY A 556 36.78 12.73 -15.72
CA GLY A 556 38.20 12.43 -15.64
C GLY A 556 38.67 11.41 -16.69
N GLN A 557 37.85 10.41 -17.01
CA GLN A 557 38.19 9.43 -18.06
C GLN A 557 38.09 10.05 -19.47
N HIS A 558 37.07 10.86 -19.77
CA HIS A 558 37.00 11.60 -21.04
C HIS A 558 38.15 12.59 -21.19
N PHE A 559 38.54 13.29 -20.12
CA PHE A 559 39.75 14.12 -20.16
C PHE A 559 41.01 13.29 -20.49
N LYS A 560 41.18 12.11 -19.88
CA LYS A 560 42.29 11.19 -20.17
C LYS A 560 42.36 10.77 -21.64
N LYS A 561 41.20 10.57 -22.28
CA LYS A 561 41.11 10.09 -23.67
C LYS A 561 41.17 11.20 -24.72
N ALA A 562 40.53 12.33 -24.46
CA ALA A 562 40.32 13.40 -25.46
C ALA A 562 41.08 14.69 -25.16
N GLY A 563 41.69 14.85 -23.98
CA GLY A 563 42.38 16.08 -23.56
C GLY A 563 41.47 17.30 -23.33
N LYS A 564 40.15 17.13 -23.45
CA LYS A 564 39.14 18.18 -23.24
C LYS A 564 38.31 17.84 -22.00
N LEU A 565 38.27 18.75 -21.02
CA LEU A 565 37.40 18.63 -19.87
C LEU A 565 36.03 19.21 -20.21
N VAL A 566 34.97 18.46 -19.92
CA VAL A 566 33.57 18.83 -20.17
C VAL A 566 32.79 18.50 -18.90
N SER A 567 31.94 19.42 -18.42
CA SER A 567 31.05 19.13 -17.29
C SER A 567 29.83 18.35 -17.77
N LEU A 568 29.53 17.22 -17.14
CA LEU A 568 28.45 16.31 -17.53
C LEU A 568 27.21 16.47 -16.64
N SER A 569 26.03 16.19 -17.19
CA SER A 569 24.75 16.45 -16.51
C SER A 569 24.40 15.41 -15.45
N GLU A 570 24.41 15.81 -14.18
CA GLU A 570 23.80 14.98 -13.12
C GLU A 570 22.28 14.87 -13.26
N GLN A 571 21.61 15.87 -13.85
CA GLN A 571 20.15 15.86 -14.03
C GLN A 571 19.72 14.81 -15.06
N ASN A 572 20.50 14.61 -16.13
CA ASN A 572 20.30 13.53 -17.09
C ASN A 572 20.28 12.17 -16.37
N LEU A 573 21.22 11.93 -15.45
CA LEU A 573 21.26 10.69 -14.66
C LEU A 573 20.04 10.57 -13.74
N VAL A 574 19.75 11.62 -12.95
CA VAL A 574 18.62 11.67 -11.99
C VAL A 574 17.27 11.44 -12.67
N ASP A 575 17.10 11.95 -13.89
CA ASP A 575 15.83 11.87 -14.61
C ASP A 575 15.68 10.56 -15.40
N CYS A 576 16.75 10.06 -16.03
CA CYS A 576 16.70 8.99 -17.03
C CYS A 576 17.09 7.59 -16.51
N SER A 577 18.08 7.45 -15.61
CA SER A 577 18.70 6.15 -15.23
C SER A 577 17.87 5.24 -14.30
N LYS A 578 16.54 5.37 -14.38
CA LYS A 578 15.58 4.70 -13.48
C LYS A 578 15.28 3.25 -13.87
N LYS A 579 15.56 2.83 -15.10
CA LYS A 579 15.40 1.43 -15.53
C LYS A 579 16.55 0.55 -15.04
N GLU A 580 17.71 1.17 -14.86
CA GLU A 580 18.98 0.55 -14.52
C GLU A 580 19.16 0.39 -12.99
N GLY A 581 18.26 1.01 -12.21
CA GLY A 581 18.11 0.79 -10.76
C GLY A 581 18.17 2.06 -9.89
N ASN A 582 18.40 3.24 -10.47
CA ASN A 582 18.50 4.48 -9.69
C ASN A 582 17.14 5.12 -9.42
N MET A 583 17.03 5.87 -8.33
CA MET A 583 15.78 6.48 -7.83
C MET A 583 15.86 8.01 -7.76
N GLY A 584 16.75 8.63 -8.55
CA GLY A 584 16.89 10.09 -8.58
C GLY A 584 17.36 10.66 -7.23
N CYS A 585 16.62 11.61 -6.69
CA CYS A 585 16.84 12.17 -5.34
C CYS A 585 16.51 11.22 -4.19
N GLN A 586 15.95 10.03 -4.45
CA GLN A 586 15.80 8.96 -3.44
C GLN A 586 17.02 8.01 -3.42
N GLY A 587 18.07 8.33 -4.18
CA GLY A 587 19.34 7.63 -4.17
C GLY A 587 19.61 6.74 -5.39
N GLY A 588 20.80 6.17 -5.45
CA GLY A 588 21.27 5.37 -6.58
C GLY A 588 22.71 4.88 -6.44
N LEU A 589 23.22 4.29 -7.51
CA LEU A 589 24.53 3.63 -7.59
C LEU A 589 25.27 4.06 -8.85
N MET A 590 26.56 4.36 -8.73
CA MET A 590 27.41 4.80 -9.84
C MET A 590 27.48 3.75 -10.95
N ASP A 591 27.59 2.47 -10.59
CA ASP A 591 27.56 1.31 -11.49
C ASP A 591 26.27 1.20 -12.33
N ASN A 592 25.15 1.73 -11.82
CA ASN A 592 23.88 1.81 -12.56
C ASN A 592 23.84 3.06 -13.48
N ALA A 593 24.52 4.14 -13.08
CA ALA A 593 24.67 5.33 -13.91
C ALA A 593 25.55 5.04 -15.14
N PHE A 594 26.71 4.39 -14.96
CA PHE A 594 27.56 3.95 -16.08
C PHE A 594 26.80 3.00 -17.03
N ARG A 595 26.06 2.01 -16.48
CA ARG A 595 25.20 1.13 -17.28
C ARG A 595 24.12 1.88 -18.07
N TYR A 596 23.57 2.96 -17.52
CA TYR A 596 22.65 3.83 -18.26
C TYR A 596 23.38 4.52 -19.42
N ILE A 597 24.58 5.07 -19.19
CA ILE A 597 25.37 5.79 -20.21
C ILE A 597 25.78 4.86 -21.36
N GLU A 598 26.24 3.63 -21.04
CA GLU A 598 26.49 2.53 -21.99
C GLU A 598 25.26 2.25 -22.87
N GLN A 599 24.09 2.05 -22.25
CA GLN A 599 22.85 1.63 -22.95
C GLN A 599 22.13 2.78 -23.67
N ASN A 600 22.34 4.01 -23.21
CA ASN A 600 21.81 5.25 -23.80
C ASN A 600 22.73 5.81 -24.90
N ASN A 601 23.91 5.22 -25.10
CA ASN A 601 24.96 5.69 -26.01
C ASN A 601 25.39 7.14 -25.73
N GLY A 602 25.43 7.53 -24.45
CA GLY A 602 25.94 8.83 -24.01
C GLY A 602 25.21 9.50 -22.85
N ILE A 603 25.71 10.66 -22.46
CA ILE A 603 25.19 11.56 -21.43
C ILE A 603 25.36 13.02 -21.88
N ASP A 604 24.34 13.85 -21.62
CA ASP A 604 24.33 15.27 -21.98
C ASP A 604 25.33 16.09 -21.15
N THR A 605 25.76 17.24 -21.69
CA THR A 605 26.55 18.21 -20.91
C THR A 605 25.70 18.88 -19.82
N GLU A 606 26.35 19.37 -18.76
CA GLU A 606 25.71 20.20 -17.73
C GLU A 606 25.19 21.54 -18.30
N GLU A 607 25.75 22.03 -19.41
CA GLU A 607 25.28 23.25 -20.09
C GLU A 607 23.96 23.01 -20.86
N SER A 608 23.84 21.87 -21.53
CA SER A 608 22.66 21.49 -22.32
C SER A 608 21.52 20.90 -21.47
N TYR A 609 21.83 20.28 -20.32
CA TYR A 609 20.84 19.74 -19.37
C TYR A 609 21.22 20.11 -17.92
N PRO A 610 21.01 21.37 -17.48
CA PRO A 610 21.45 21.84 -16.16
C PRO A 610 20.77 21.16 -14.97
N TYR A 611 21.50 21.11 -13.86
CA TYR A 611 21.06 20.56 -12.58
C TYR A 611 19.97 21.38 -11.87
N THR A 612 18.97 20.70 -11.31
CA THR A 612 17.79 21.35 -10.70
C THR A 612 17.43 20.84 -9.29
N ALA A 613 18.27 20.00 -8.68
CA ALA A 613 18.11 19.46 -7.32
C ALA A 613 16.75 18.77 -7.03
N ARG A 614 16.14 18.14 -8.05
CA ARG A 614 14.86 17.42 -7.93
C ARG A 614 14.69 16.39 -9.03
N ASN A 615 13.77 15.44 -8.82
CA ASN A 615 13.33 14.52 -9.87
C ASN A 615 12.53 15.26 -10.96
N GLY A 616 12.88 15.05 -12.22
CA GLY A 616 12.15 15.47 -13.41
C GLY A 616 11.73 14.30 -14.31
N LEU A 617 11.29 14.67 -15.51
CA LEU A 617 11.12 13.79 -16.66
C LEU A 617 12.41 13.78 -17.48
N CYS A 618 12.81 12.63 -18.01
CA CYS A 618 13.99 12.49 -18.86
C CYS A 618 13.86 13.35 -20.13
N LYS A 619 14.87 14.19 -20.39
CA LYS A 619 14.97 15.09 -21.56
C LYS A 619 16.26 14.89 -22.38
N PHE A 620 16.92 13.75 -22.23
CA PHE A 620 18.14 13.41 -22.94
C PHE A 620 18.03 13.66 -24.45
N LYS A 621 19.07 14.20 -25.10
CA LYS A 621 19.14 14.29 -26.56
C LYS A 621 20.52 13.89 -27.09
N GLU A 622 20.54 12.99 -28.06
CA GLU A 622 21.73 12.55 -28.79
C GLU A 622 22.59 13.71 -29.36
N ALA A 623 21.99 14.85 -29.72
CA ALA A 623 22.69 16.03 -30.22
C ALA A 623 23.44 16.84 -29.16
N ASP A 624 23.11 16.66 -27.87
CA ASP A 624 23.62 17.43 -26.72
C ASP A 624 24.62 16.61 -25.86
N VAL A 625 25.03 15.43 -26.35
CA VAL A 625 25.94 14.47 -25.69
C VAL A 625 27.33 15.06 -25.46
N GLY A 626 27.74 15.08 -24.19
CA GLY A 626 29.07 15.50 -23.75
C GLY A 626 30.08 14.37 -23.60
N ALA A 627 29.62 13.14 -23.33
CA ALA A 627 30.47 11.96 -23.13
C ALA A 627 29.71 10.65 -23.41
N THR A 628 30.47 9.57 -23.59
CA THR A 628 30.00 8.18 -23.73
C THR A 628 30.87 7.25 -22.88
N ASP A 629 30.37 6.06 -22.54
CA ASP A 629 31.19 4.98 -21.97
C ASP A 629 30.89 3.64 -22.65
N THR A 630 31.75 2.64 -22.41
CA THR A 630 31.62 1.27 -22.88
C THR A 630 31.49 0.31 -21.68
N GLY A 631 30.67 0.69 -20.70
CA GLY A 631 30.55 0.02 -19.42
C GLY A 631 31.62 0.45 -18.41
N PHE A 632 31.78 -0.33 -17.34
CA PHE A 632 32.56 0.06 -16.16
C PHE A 632 33.37 -1.09 -15.55
N LYS A 633 34.30 -0.72 -14.64
CA LYS A 633 35.08 -1.64 -13.81
C LYS A 633 34.87 -1.36 -12.32
N ASP A 634 34.66 -2.43 -11.57
CA ASP A 634 34.65 -2.45 -10.11
C ASP A 634 36.08 -2.58 -9.59
N ILE A 635 36.42 -1.94 -8.47
CA ILE A 635 37.70 -2.12 -7.80
C ILE A 635 37.53 -3.12 -6.64
N GLU A 636 38.58 -3.90 -6.37
CA GLU A 636 38.60 -4.85 -5.25
C GLU A 636 38.53 -4.13 -3.89
N LYS A 637 37.94 -4.78 -2.89
CA LYS A 637 37.68 -4.18 -1.57
C LYS A 637 38.98 -4.09 -0.75
N GLY A 638 39.75 -3.02 -0.95
CA GLY A 638 40.97 -2.74 -0.20
C GLY A 638 41.57 -1.38 -0.55
N GLU A 639 42.22 -0.74 0.41
CA GLU A 639 42.84 0.59 0.21
C GLU A 639 43.97 0.53 -0.83
N ASP A 640 44.75 -0.56 -0.87
CA ASP A 640 45.83 -0.79 -1.86
C ASP A 640 45.30 -0.81 -3.30
N ALA A 641 44.18 -1.53 -3.53
CA ALA A 641 43.55 -1.65 -4.84
C ALA A 641 42.95 -0.31 -5.31
N LEU A 642 42.38 0.46 -4.38
CA LEU A 642 41.96 1.84 -4.65
C LEU A 642 43.16 2.76 -4.93
N GLN A 643 44.30 2.58 -4.25
CA GLN A 643 45.48 3.45 -4.43
C GLN A 643 46.12 3.22 -5.80
N ALA A 644 46.23 1.97 -6.22
CA ALA A 644 46.70 1.60 -7.55
C ALA A 644 45.74 2.12 -8.65
N ALA A 645 44.43 1.93 -8.48
CA ALA A 645 43.43 2.45 -9.42
C ALA A 645 43.47 3.99 -9.52
N VAL A 646 43.51 4.71 -8.40
CA VAL A 646 43.60 6.19 -8.41
C VAL A 646 44.89 6.67 -9.10
N ALA A 647 46.01 5.94 -9.00
CA ALA A 647 47.25 6.31 -9.67
C ALA A 647 47.28 5.98 -11.18
N GLU A 648 46.77 4.81 -11.57
CA GLU A 648 46.84 4.30 -12.94
C GLU A 648 45.69 4.82 -13.82
N VAL A 649 44.49 4.93 -13.25
CA VAL A 649 43.24 5.13 -13.96
C VAL A 649 42.84 6.61 -14.01
N GLY A 650 42.81 7.31 -12.88
CA GLY A 650 42.33 8.69 -12.80
C GLY A 650 41.49 8.93 -11.52
N PRO A 651 40.58 9.92 -11.53
CA PRO A 651 39.51 10.02 -10.54
C PRO A 651 38.65 8.74 -10.52
N ILE A 652 38.28 8.29 -9.32
CA ILE A 652 37.50 7.06 -9.07
C ILE A 652 36.21 7.39 -8.31
N ALA A 653 35.08 6.85 -8.77
CA ALA A 653 33.79 6.97 -8.09
C ALA A 653 33.78 6.05 -6.86
N VAL A 654 33.49 6.58 -5.67
CA VAL A 654 33.50 5.82 -4.41
C VAL A 654 32.30 6.15 -3.53
N ALA A 655 31.99 5.27 -2.58
CA ALA A 655 30.97 5.53 -1.55
C ALA A 655 31.52 5.37 -0.13
N MET A 656 30.94 6.09 0.83
CA MET A 656 31.37 6.11 2.23
C MET A 656 30.19 6.28 3.20
N ASP A 657 30.43 5.99 4.48
CA ASP A 657 29.61 6.49 5.59
C ASP A 657 29.94 7.97 5.84
N ALA A 658 29.06 8.87 5.39
CA ALA A 658 29.13 10.30 5.66
C ALA A 658 28.22 10.71 6.83
N GLY A 659 27.78 9.72 7.62
CA GLY A 659 26.65 9.78 8.50
C GLY A 659 26.83 10.47 9.85
N HIS A 660 27.80 11.37 9.99
CA HIS A 660 28.26 11.87 11.29
C HIS A 660 28.27 13.41 11.33
N GLN A 661 27.93 13.97 12.49
CA GLN A 661 27.91 15.42 12.73
C GLN A 661 29.29 16.07 12.50
N SER A 662 30.35 15.32 12.79
CA SER A 662 31.76 15.61 12.48
C SER A 662 32.03 15.74 10.98
N PHE A 663 31.32 15.01 10.12
CA PHE A 663 31.43 15.14 8.66
C PHE A 663 30.54 16.27 8.12
N GLN A 664 29.30 16.39 8.61
CA GLN A 664 28.39 17.50 8.30
C GLN A 664 29.07 18.87 8.49
N LEU A 665 29.86 19.01 9.56
CA LEU A 665 30.52 20.25 9.96
C LEU A 665 32.03 20.28 9.68
N TYR A 666 32.56 19.32 8.91
CA TYR A 666 33.99 19.25 8.56
C TYR A 666 34.46 20.53 7.85
N LYS A 667 35.65 21.03 8.22
CA LYS A 667 36.23 22.22 7.60
C LYS A 667 37.65 22.06 7.04
N ARG A 668 38.57 21.39 7.73
CA ARG A 668 39.95 21.17 7.24
C ARG A 668 40.70 20.06 7.98
N GLY A 669 41.76 19.54 7.38
CA GLY A 669 42.66 18.53 7.96
C GLY A 669 42.22 17.09 7.66
N VAL A 670 42.95 16.11 8.20
CA VAL A 670 42.73 14.68 7.87
C VAL A 670 41.62 14.13 8.75
N TYR A 671 40.45 13.86 8.15
CA TYR A 671 39.24 13.40 8.83
C TYR A 671 39.37 11.94 9.32
N GLU A 672 39.14 11.74 10.62
CA GLU A 672 39.09 10.44 11.31
C GLU A 672 37.89 10.41 12.28
N GLU A 673 36.87 9.60 11.99
CA GLU A 673 35.70 9.42 12.86
C GLU A 673 35.63 7.97 13.35
N PRO A 674 35.93 7.68 14.63
CA PRO A 674 35.95 6.31 15.15
C PRO A 674 34.63 5.53 15.06
N ARG A 675 33.51 6.21 14.81
CA ARG A 675 32.18 5.60 14.63
C ARG A 675 31.82 5.34 13.15
N CYS A 676 32.67 5.71 12.21
CA CYS A 676 32.45 5.45 10.79
C CYS A 676 32.36 3.94 10.50
N SER A 677 31.38 3.55 9.70
CA SER A 677 31.20 2.17 9.26
C SER A 677 31.88 1.90 7.92
N SER A 678 32.75 0.88 7.87
CA SER A 678 33.33 0.42 6.60
C SER A 678 32.33 -0.36 5.71
N SER A 679 31.07 -0.52 6.11
CA SER A 679 30.05 -1.29 5.36
C SER A 679 28.69 -0.61 5.24
N LYS A 680 28.32 0.30 6.14
CA LYS A 680 27.04 1.06 6.08
C LYS A 680 27.25 2.39 5.37
N LEU A 681 27.62 2.32 4.10
CA LEU A 681 27.83 3.48 3.25
C LEU A 681 26.49 4.16 2.96
N ASP A 682 26.45 5.51 2.98
CA ASP A 682 25.24 6.28 2.70
C ASP A 682 25.46 7.46 1.73
N HIS A 683 26.71 7.82 1.41
CA HIS A 683 27.04 8.93 0.52
C HIS A 683 28.01 8.55 -0.60
N GLY A 684 27.89 9.20 -1.76
CA GLY A 684 28.70 8.96 -2.96
C GLY A 684 29.60 10.16 -3.27
N VAL A 685 30.89 9.93 -3.41
CA VAL A 685 31.93 10.97 -3.58
C VAL A 685 32.97 10.53 -4.61
N LEU A 686 33.96 11.37 -4.92
CA LEU A 686 34.96 11.09 -5.95
C LEU A 686 36.37 11.17 -5.37
N ALA A 687 37.10 10.05 -5.36
CA ALA A 687 38.51 10.02 -5.00
C ALA A 687 39.34 10.60 -6.16
N VAL A 688 39.93 11.77 -5.96
CA VAL A 688 40.71 12.51 -6.98
C VAL A 688 42.22 12.49 -6.73
N GLY A 689 42.67 11.72 -5.74
CA GLY A 689 44.06 11.65 -5.35
C GLY A 689 44.26 11.09 -3.94
N TYR A 690 45.48 11.22 -3.44
CA TYR A 690 45.90 10.86 -2.10
C TYR A 690 47.29 11.44 -1.81
N GLY A 691 47.72 11.42 -0.55
CA GLY A 691 49.06 11.85 -0.15
C GLY A 691 49.33 11.68 1.34
N THR A 692 50.17 12.56 1.88
CA THR A 692 50.47 12.68 3.32
C THR A 692 50.44 14.15 3.74
N TYR A 693 49.70 14.48 4.80
CA TYR A 693 49.57 15.83 5.37
C TYR A 693 49.91 15.77 6.86
N GLU A 694 50.87 16.59 7.33
CA GLU A 694 51.36 16.58 8.72
C GLU A 694 51.72 15.18 9.25
N GLY A 695 52.32 14.34 8.39
CA GLY A 695 52.69 12.95 8.71
C GLY A 695 51.54 11.94 8.74
N LYS A 696 50.32 12.33 8.34
CA LYS A 696 49.13 11.47 8.28
C LYS A 696 48.77 11.18 6.82
N GLU A 697 48.62 9.91 6.48
CA GLU A 697 48.21 9.47 5.15
C GLU A 697 46.73 9.81 4.89
N TYR A 698 46.41 10.29 3.69
CA TYR A 698 45.04 10.67 3.33
C TYR A 698 44.65 10.33 1.89
N TRP A 699 43.36 10.14 1.66
CA TRP A 699 42.64 10.19 0.39
C TRP A 699 42.19 11.63 0.13
N LEU A 700 42.44 12.14 -1.08
CA LEU A 700 41.94 13.44 -1.52
C LEU A 700 40.60 13.24 -2.23
N VAL A 701 39.52 13.75 -1.64
CA VAL A 701 38.16 13.43 -2.08
C VAL A 701 37.39 14.71 -2.42
N LYS A 702 36.75 14.72 -3.59
CA LYS A 702 35.81 15.77 -4.04
C LYS A 702 34.40 15.43 -3.54
N ASN A 703 33.75 16.37 -2.88
CA ASN A 703 32.37 16.26 -2.42
C ASN A 703 31.41 17.03 -3.37
N SER A 704 30.11 16.84 -3.20
CA SER A 704 29.02 17.44 -3.99
C SER A 704 28.18 18.43 -3.18
N TRP A 705 28.75 19.04 -2.15
CA TRP A 705 28.08 19.95 -1.19
C TRP A 705 28.56 21.41 -1.30
N GLY A 706 28.88 21.83 -2.54
CA GLY A 706 29.36 23.18 -2.82
C GLY A 706 30.77 23.47 -2.29
N THR A 707 31.26 24.68 -2.57
CA THR A 707 32.61 25.14 -2.18
C THR A 707 32.71 25.69 -0.75
N VAL A 708 31.57 25.88 -0.07
CA VAL A 708 31.49 26.38 1.31
C VAL A 708 31.92 25.30 2.31
N TRP A 709 31.45 24.07 2.11
CA TRP A 709 31.76 22.92 2.96
C TRP A 709 33.22 22.47 2.78
N GLY A 710 33.85 22.02 3.87
CA GLY A 710 35.23 21.52 3.83
C GLY A 710 36.26 22.50 3.27
N GLU A 711 37.27 21.94 2.61
CA GLU A 711 38.37 22.66 1.96
C GLU A 711 38.01 22.95 0.51
N GLN A 712 37.23 24.02 0.29
CA GLN A 712 36.70 24.42 -1.02
C GLN A 712 35.85 23.31 -1.70
N GLY A 713 35.10 22.53 -0.91
CA GLY A 713 34.33 21.38 -1.38
C GLY A 713 35.11 20.07 -1.47
N TYR A 714 36.39 20.07 -1.09
CA TYR A 714 37.19 18.86 -0.93
C TYR A 714 37.37 18.51 0.55
N PHE A 715 37.78 17.27 0.80
CA PHE A 715 38.23 16.83 2.12
C PHE A 715 39.41 15.86 2.00
N MET A 716 40.20 15.79 3.07
CA MET A 716 41.20 14.75 3.27
C MET A 716 40.61 13.70 4.21
N LEU A 717 40.36 12.49 3.72
CA LEU A 717 39.93 11.35 4.54
C LEU A 717 41.15 10.50 4.91
N ALA A 718 41.27 10.02 6.15
CA ALA A 718 42.41 9.19 6.51
C ALA A 718 42.53 7.91 5.64
N ARG A 719 43.74 7.66 5.13
CA ARG A 719 44.11 6.48 4.34
C ARG A 719 44.93 5.51 5.19
N ASN A 720 44.89 4.22 4.85
CA ASN A 720 45.56 3.14 5.57
C ASN A 720 45.11 3.04 7.04
N LYS A 721 43.82 3.30 7.29
CA LYS A 721 43.18 3.33 8.62
C LYS A 721 41.98 2.38 8.66
N ASN A 722 42.23 1.11 8.34
CA ASN A 722 41.23 0.02 8.30
C ASN A 722 40.04 0.32 7.36
N ASN A 723 40.29 0.93 6.19
CA ASN A 723 39.25 1.36 5.25
C ASN A 723 38.24 2.30 5.94
N MET A 724 38.76 3.44 6.40
CA MET A 724 38.03 4.47 7.15
C MET A 724 36.77 4.92 6.38
N CYS A 725 35.63 4.92 7.07
CA CYS A 725 34.30 5.20 6.49
C CYS A 725 33.93 4.35 5.26
N GLY A 726 34.67 3.29 4.94
CA GLY A 726 34.37 2.37 3.84
C GLY A 726 34.69 2.90 2.45
N ILE A 727 35.59 3.88 2.32
CA ILE A 727 35.96 4.54 1.05
C ILE A 727 36.42 3.57 -0.05
N ALA A 728 37.05 2.45 0.32
CA ALA A 728 37.46 1.38 -0.59
C ALA A 728 36.48 0.19 -0.61
N THR A 729 35.32 0.28 0.07
CA THR A 729 34.32 -0.79 0.09
C THR A 729 33.50 -0.84 -1.20
N GLN A 730 33.11 0.31 -1.77
CA GLN A 730 32.53 0.43 -3.10
C GLN A 730 33.30 1.50 -3.87
N ALA A 731 34.05 1.07 -4.86
CA ALA A 731 34.82 1.91 -5.76
C ALA A 731 34.72 1.38 -7.19
N SER A 732 34.47 2.25 -8.17
CA SER A 732 34.31 1.89 -9.58
C SER A 732 34.65 3.05 -10.54
N TYR A 733 34.85 2.75 -11.83
CA TYR A 733 35.11 3.74 -12.87
C TYR A 733 34.60 3.30 -14.25
N PRO A 734 34.22 4.22 -15.14
CA PRO A 734 33.77 3.92 -16.50
C PRO A 734 34.93 3.68 -17.47
N LEU A 735 34.68 2.95 -18.55
CA LEU A 735 35.60 2.72 -19.67
C LEU A 735 35.19 3.60 -20.86
N VAL A 736 36.12 4.30 -21.50
CA VAL A 736 35.80 5.36 -22.48
C VAL A 736 36.32 5.15 -23.88
#